data_AF-A0A1V5UDN7-F1
#
_entry.id   AF-A0A1V5UDN7-F1
#
_cell.length_a   1.000
_cell.length_b   1.000
_cell.length_c   1.000
_cell.angle_alpha   90.00
_cell.angle_beta   90.00
_cell.angle_gamma   90.00
#
_symmetry.space_group_name_H-M   'P 1'
#
loop_
_entity.id
_entity.type
_entity.pdbx_description
1 polymer ?
#
loop_
_entity_poly.entity_id
_entity_poly.type
_entity_poly.pdbx_seq_one_letter_code
_entity_poly.pdbx_strand_id
1 'polypeptide(L)'
;MRFLPTLFLCALFGFCHANDPAQARFAIPEMKTPPQIDGRIQPGEWKDAVSLYGTVRHNSPYLSTRRASLSFGLDKKYVYLVCRSELPPEGMELSARARKRDGAVYLDDNVEFLLCPPKEDFVYQIMVNCKGFTFDRKYPVVNGGTTPADARDWNPDALIRSSLEDGFWTLEMRIPLSDFGVTGAPEKNQVWRMLAGRNWCHPMQQTTLKKVQYFTNPEEMVPFTFSPDLPHVSFNGLGEKEKEGSFRLSFTVDNATQQPREIQYRITVVSDASPRQADSTITVPAGKSVPVELSFTEKTQVIRTLHAVFQDVKSGQVLYERTFSWDPADKLRWKDPKTKQGAELEIGVYPYYKKIRARFGTPAEPVSNWKSAVFSVRRDGREVSSLNAEKTPWGFEAEIPFEPAAGKYTLQADMIDGTDAKIVRSRPFEIEKFPWEHNSIGCERIVIPPFQPLTYPGSREARATLTSYSFRDGFFDRIAAGDAPDILAAPISLKVNGEILLESSFRFTEKSPDRARTESVLAWKGGSILVNGEFDYDGFCKFTMTVRPNGKQDIREAVLAVPLKGEYAKLVHSVCNQMKYNDADFIPPGNGVVWRSSQTKLHPQLRGNFRPYVWFGDTEKGIAWMSESDRFWSLSPDRDALELVRSADRVTLNVNMVNKPTVWEREFTIQQAFQATPVKPQPEYRRRLMERVKFVNAWNLCTLAGPACWSGGLGAAYFHPLNEDYSYVNLLKKRQFSKEGDEQFIEAFIERNAASQPEDMKSFLRRHLQRGIAFAKMGDYLIPYINARFSHMDWRDYKTYMDEWWCSEYRAENADEYNNTPVKSYQDMALWNLRRLVREGLDGIYYDNIRDWSNPNPVTGPAYRREDGTMQPYFDLFALREFARRTATMLYVEKKTFPDGRPVLTFHMTNTNIVPVLSFGTIALDLEAQYGSKDYQDRFSEGYLRSCTIGTQTGVIPEILIQITGNNRAFTTRTFLSVTLAYELPFVLNAGGVENDWFKVWGKLYAFGYSTPQVEVRPCWVEKDVKTSCADWRLTTYRKASSGETVIAVCSFGKTARGTVDFSGLGQGPFRCTDFETGTEIPSSGGKVSLEIKKHDFRLLLVSEQR
;
A
#
# COMPACT_ATOMS: atom_id res chain seq x y z
N MET A 1 -8.34 10.57 55.25
CA MET A 1 -8.89 9.21 55.03
C MET A 1 -8.81 8.93 53.52
N ARG A 2 -7.70 8.39 53.02
CA ARG A 2 -7.38 6.97 52.78
C ARG A 2 -8.25 6.27 51.69
N PHE A 3 -7.64 6.20 50.49
CA PHE A 3 -7.63 5.13 49.46
C PHE A 3 -8.68 5.02 48.32
N LEU A 4 -8.12 5.09 47.09
CA LEU A 4 -8.52 4.65 45.72
C LEU A 4 -9.78 5.21 45.02
N PRO A 5 -9.56 5.92 43.90
CA PRO A 5 -10.10 5.44 42.62
C PRO A 5 -9.06 5.51 41.48
N THR A 6 -8.52 4.35 41.09
CA THR A 6 -7.59 4.19 39.94
C THR A 6 -8.03 3.06 39.00
N LEU A 7 -9.35 2.84 38.78
CA LEU A 7 -9.79 1.61 38.09
C LEU A 7 -10.95 1.73 37.08
N PHE A 8 -11.31 2.92 36.59
CA PHE A 8 -12.44 3.04 35.63
C PHE A 8 -12.19 3.83 34.34
N LEU A 9 -10.93 4.11 33.98
CA LEU A 9 -10.57 4.74 32.69
C LEU A 9 -9.77 3.85 31.71
N CYS A 10 -9.57 2.57 32.00
CA CYS A 10 -8.84 1.62 31.13
C CYS A 10 -9.73 0.69 30.28
N ALA A 11 -11.07 0.82 30.33
CA ALA A 11 -11.99 -0.17 29.76
C ALA A 11 -12.45 0.09 28.30
N LEU A 12 -11.97 1.14 27.62
CA LEU A 12 -12.39 1.47 26.24
C LEU A 12 -11.24 1.58 25.22
N PHE A 13 -10.00 1.28 25.62
CA PHE A 13 -8.84 1.13 24.74
C PHE A 13 -8.11 -0.22 24.91
N GLY A 14 -8.73 -1.19 25.60
CA GLY A 14 -8.03 -2.37 26.13
C GLY A 14 -8.68 -3.73 25.88
N PHE A 15 -9.65 -3.88 24.96
CA PHE A 15 -10.14 -5.21 24.56
C PHE A 15 -9.54 -5.66 23.24
N CYS A 16 -8.22 -5.93 23.28
CA CYS A 16 -7.57 -7.07 22.63
C CYS A 16 -6.26 -7.42 23.37
N HIS A 17 -6.22 -7.26 24.70
CA HIS A 17 -5.24 -7.91 25.57
C HIS A 17 -5.94 -8.53 26.79
N ALA A 18 -7.09 -9.17 26.58
CA ALA A 18 -7.23 -10.47 27.24
C ALA A 18 -6.05 -11.29 26.72
N ASN A 19 -5.27 -11.92 27.61
CA ASN A 19 -4.35 -12.97 27.20
C ASN A 19 -5.18 -13.97 26.40
N ASP A 20 -5.19 -13.83 25.07
CA ASP A 20 -5.70 -14.83 24.17
C ASP A 20 -4.87 -16.06 24.55
N PRO A 21 -5.47 -17.16 25.06
CA PRO A 21 -4.71 -18.37 25.36
C PRO A 21 -3.84 -18.66 24.15
N ALA A 22 -2.57 -19.03 24.36
CA ALA A 22 -1.61 -19.16 23.28
C ALA A 22 -2.25 -19.99 22.15
N GLN A 23 -2.56 -19.37 21.01
CA GLN A 23 -3.36 -20.03 19.97
C GLN A 23 -2.73 -21.35 19.48
N ALA A 24 -1.41 -21.47 19.64
CA ALA A 24 -0.74 -22.76 19.70
C ALA A 24 0.56 -22.68 20.53
N ARG A 25 0.95 -23.77 21.19
CA ARG A 25 2.30 -24.05 21.70
C ARG A 25 2.53 -25.54 21.87
N PHE A 26 3.77 -26.00 21.69
CA PHE A 26 4.09 -27.43 21.69
C PHE A 26 5.37 -27.75 22.46
N ALA A 27 5.48 -28.95 23.01
CA ALA A 27 6.76 -29.55 23.38
C ALA A 27 7.14 -30.57 22.31
N ILE A 28 8.38 -30.51 21.83
CA ILE A 28 8.90 -31.48 20.86
C ILE A 28 9.98 -32.35 21.51
N PRO A 29 10.02 -33.67 21.23
CA PRO A 29 11.09 -34.52 21.71
C PRO A 29 12.34 -34.37 20.82
N GLU A 30 13.43 -35.04 21.20
CA GLU A 30 14.53 -35.31 20.26
C GLU A 30 14.09 -36.40 19.28
N MET A 31 14.24 -36.13 17.99
CA MET A 31 14.03 -37.11 16.93
C MET A 31 15.20 -38.10 16.94
N LYS A 32 15.02 -39.24 17.63
CA LYS A 32 16.08 -40.24 17.83
C LYS A 32 16.34 -41.04 16.56
N THR A 33 15.29 -41.29 15.78
CA THR A 33 15.37 -41.95 14.48
C THR A 33 15.04 -40.92 13.41
N PRO A 34 16.01 -40.43 12.63
CA PRO A 34 15.74 -39.47 11.57
C PRO A 34 14.93 -40.14 10.45
N PRO A 35 13.93 -39.44 9.86
CA PRO A 35 13.16 -39.95 8.73
C PRO A 35 14.02 -40.01 7.46
N GLN A 36 13.63 -40.87 6.52
CA GLN A 36 14.22 -40.93 5.20
C GLN A 36 13.55 -39.90 4.31
N ILE A 37 14.27 -38.85 3.94
CA ILE A 37 13.74 -37.80 3.04
C ILE A 37 13.72 -38.34 1.60
N ASP A 38 12.62 -38.99 1.22
CA ASP A 38 12.39 -39.56 -0.12
C ASP A 38 11.10 -39.06 -0.79
N GLY A 39 10.29 -38.29 -0.07
CA GLY A 39 9.05 -37.67 -0.54
C GLY A 39 7.82 -38.51 -0.25
N ARG A 40 7.92 -39.61 0.51
CA ARG A 40 6.81 -40.48 0.92
C ARG A 40 6.80 -40.65 2.43
N ILE A 41 5.62 -40.86 3.01
CA ILE A 41 5.48 -41.07 4.46
C ILE A 41 5.28 -42.55 4.72
N GLN A 42 6.27 -43.21 5.32
CA GLN A 42 6.14 -44.61 5.73
C GLN A 42 5.56 -44.76 7.15
N PRO A 43 4.85 -45.86 7.46
CA PRO A 43 4.33 -46.09 8.81
C PRO A 43 5.43 -46.04 9.88
N GLY A 44 5.25 -45.19 10.90
CA GLY A 44 6.16 -45.08 12.04
C GLY A 44 7.45 -44.29 11.80
N GLU A 45 7.71 -43.85 10.57
CA GLU A 45 8.88 -43.06 10.20
C GLU A 45 8.93 -41.71 10.93
N TRP A 46 7.78 -41.04 11.03
CA TRP A 46 7.63 -39.73 11.65
C TRP A 46 7.13 -39.80 13.11
N LYS A 47 7.31 -40.94 13.80
CA LYS A 47 6.76 -41.18 15.15
C LYS A 47 7.33 -40.28 16.25
N ASP A 48 8.55 -39.76 16.06
CA ASP A 48 9.20 -38.85 17.01
C ASP A 48 8.90 -37.37 16.67
N ALA A 49 8.02 -37.10 15.70
CA ALA A 49 7.62 -35.76 15.28
C ALA A 49 6.27 -35.36 15.88
N VAL A 50 6.10 -34.08 16.19
CA VAL A 50 4.78 -33.53 16.51
C VAL A 50 4.00 -33.33 15.21
N SER A 51 2.84 -33.96 15.10
CA SER A 51 1.95 -33.85 13.94
C SER A 51 0.77 -32.91 14.23
N LEU A 52 0.51 -32.00 13.29
CA LEU A 52 -0.47 -30.93 13.38
C LEU A 52 -1.45 -31.04 12.20
N TYR A 53 -2.67 -31.51 12.45
CA TYR A 53 -3.73 -31.54 11.45
C TYR A 53 -4.28 -30.15 11.15
N GLY A 54 -4.39 -29.82 9.87
CA GLY A 54 -5.08 -28.65 9.35
C GLY A 54 -4.33 -27.34 9.55
N THR A 55 -4.62 -26.39 8.66
CA THR A 55 -4.07 -25.03 8.68
C THR A 55 -5.23 -24.02 8.67
N VAL A 56 -5.11 -22.94 9.44
CA VAL A 56 -6.07 -21.84 9.51
C VAL A 56 -5.77 -20.79 8.46
N ARG A 57 -6.79 -20.10 7.98
CA ARG A 57 -6.69 -19.02 6.99
C ARG A 57 -5.88 -17.85 7.53
N HIS A 58 -5.16 -17.16 6.67
CA HIS A 58 -4.48 -15.92 7.06
C HIS A 58 -5.46 -14.91 7.67
N ASN A 59 -5.02 -14.21 8.73
CA ASN A 59 -5.82 -13.27 9.52
C ASN A 59 -7.12 -13.83 10.13
N SER A 60 -7.28 -15.14 10.17
CA SER A 60 -8.53 -15.78 10.57
C SER A 60 -8.26 -17.04 11.42
N PRO A 61 -9.08 -17.31 12.45
CA PRO A 61 -8.95 -18.54 13.24
C PRO A 61 -9.57 -19.77 12.54
N TYR A 62 -10.16 -19.59 11.36
CA TYR A 62 -10.90 -20.65 10.67
C TYR A 62 -9.98 -21.59 9.88
N LEU A 63 -10.13 -22.88 10.11
CA LEU A 63 -9.49 -23.95 9.35
C LEU A 63 -9.85 -23.83 7.86
N SER A 64 -8.89 -24.17 6.99
CA SER A 64 -9.17 -24.35 5.57
C SER A 64 -10.02 -25.59 5.33
N THR A 65 -10.90 -25.52 4.34
CA THR A 65 -11.63 -26.69 3.83
C THR A 65 -10.73 -27.63 3.05
N ARG A 66 -9.60 -27.13 2.54
CA ARG A 66 -8.57 -27.94 1.89
C ARG A 66 -7.64 -28.55 2.92
N ARG A 67 -7.51 -29.87 2.89
CA ARG A 67 -6.81 -30.64 3.93
C ARG A 67 -5.30 -30.57 3.74
N ALA A 68 -4.60 -30.16 4.79
CA ALA A 68 -3.15 -30.29 4.91
C ALA A 68 -2.79 -30.70 6.34
N SER A 69 -1.81 -31.57 6.52
CA SER A 69 -1.19 -31.87 7.80
C SER A 69 0.31 -31.60 7.73
N LEU A 70 0.86 -31.09 8.83
CA LEU A 70 2.27 -30.74 8.95
C LEU A 70 2.86 -31.49 10.14
N SER A 71 4.00 -32.16 9.96
CA SER A 71 4.74 -32.77 11.07
C SER A 71 6.12 -32.14 11.17
N PHE A 72 6.55 -31.88 12.41
CA PHE A 72 7.79 -31.16 12.71
C PHE A 72 8.64 -31.92 13.73
N GLY A 73 9.95 -31.99 13.49
CA GLY A 73 10.90 -32.67 14.35
C GLY A 73 12.28 -32.00 14.37
N LEU A 74 13.07 -32.33 15.38
CA LEU A 74 14.39 -31.76 15.63
C LEU A 74 15.33 -32.82 16.23
N ASP A 75 16.52 -32.99 15.66
CA ASP A 75 17.60 -33.76 16.27
C ASP A 75 18.82 -32.87 16.57
N LYS A 76 19.98 -33.46 16.90
CA LYS A 76 21.21 -32.72 17.20
C LYS A 76 21.84 -31.98 16.02
N LYS A 77 21.40 -32.23 14.79
CA LYS A 77 21.99 -31.76 13.54
C LYS A 77 20.99 -31.10 12.59
N TYR A 78 19.74 -31.51 12.57
CA TYR A 78 18.76 -31.14 11.55
C TYR A 78 17.40 -30.79 12.13
N VAL A 79 16.75 -29.86 11.45
CA VAL A 79 15.31 -29.59 11.53
C VAL A 79 14.62 -30.41 10.44
N TYR A 80 13.51 -31.06 10.76
CA TYR A 80 12.72 -31.88 9.84
C TYR A 80 11.28 -31.36 9.72
N LEU A 81 10.75 -31.35 8.51
CA LEU A 81 9.36 -31.05 8.22
C LEU A 81 8.82 -32.00 7.16
N VAL A 82 7.60 -32.48 7.37
CA VAL A 82 6.79 -33.05 6.29
C VAL A 82 5.45 -32.34 6.19
N CYS A 83 5.00 -32.11 4.96
CA CYS A 83 3.64 -31.68 4.66
C CYS A 83 2.94 -32.75 3.82
N ARG A 84 1.74 -33.13 4.23
CA ARG A 84 0.80 -33.92 3.42
C ARG A 84 -0.41 -33.05 3.10
N SER A 85 -0.49 -32.58 1.86
CA SER A 85 -1.52 -31.68 1.34
C SER A 85 -2.44 -32.46 0.39
N GLU A 86 -3.74 -32.26 0.43
CA GLU A 86 -4.61 -32.83 -0.61
C GLU A 86 -4.29 -32.24 -2.00
N LEU A 87 -4.47 -33.05 -3.04
CA LEU A 87 -4.37 -32.64 -4.44
C LEU A 87 -5.70 -32.04 -4.94
N PRO A 88 -5.65 -31.24 -6.03
CA PRO A 88 -6.85 -30.87 -6.77
C PRO A 88 -7.57 -32.11 -7.38
N PRO A 89 -8.82 -31.95 -7.84
CA PRO A 89 -9.54 -33.00 -8.54
C PRO A 89 -8.77 -33.51 -9.77
N GLU A 90 -9.11 -34.73 -10.19
CA GLU A 90 -8.49 -35.37 -11.36
C GLU A 90 -8.54 -34.47 -12.61
N GLY A 91 -7.42 -34.37 -13.33
CA GLY A 91 -7.25 -33.52 -14.52
C GLY A 91 -6.71 -32.11 -14.24
N MET A 92 -6.73 -31.66 -12.99
CA MET A 92 -6.18 -30.36 -12.58
C MET A 92 -4.78 -30.52 -11.95
N GLU A 93 -3.87 -29.61 -12.26
CA GLU A 93 -2.50 -29.61 -11.73
C GLU A 93 -2.32 -28.53 -10.65
N LEU A 94 -1.43 -28.80 -9.69
CA LEU A 94 -0.92 -27.76 -8.80
C LEU A 94 -0.14 -26.71 -9.60
N SER A 95 -0.32 -25.44 -9.24
CA SER A 95 0.43 -24.34 -9.83
C SER A 95 1.89 -24.44 -9.39
N ALA A 96 2.79 -24.73 -10.32
CA ALA A 96 4.22 -24.61 -10.12
C ALA A 96 4.80 -23.94 -11.35
N ARG A 97 4.95 -22.62 -11.34
CA ARG A 97 5.46 -21.79 -12.43
C ARG A 97 6.94 -21.44 -12.25
N ALA A 98 7.40 -21.31 -11.01
CA ALA A 98 8.81 -21.08 -10.73
C ALA A 98 9.68 -22.26 -11.20
N ARG A 99 10.83 -21.95 -11.81
CA ARG A 99 11.78 -22.93 -12.39
C ARG A 99 13.21 -22.72 -11.91
N LYS A 100 13.41 -21.89 -10.88
CA LYS A 100 14.72 -21.58 -10.30
C LYS A 100 14.55 -21.26 -8.81
N ARG A 101 15.63 -21.45 -8.04
CA ARG A 101 15.76 -20.95 -6.67
C ARG A 101 15.50 -19.44 -6.63
N ASP A 102 14.80 -18.99 -5.61
CA ASP A 102 14.33 -17.62 -5.42
C ASP A 102 13.51 -17.07 -6.60
N GLY A 103 12.90 -17.97 -7.38
CA GLY A 103 11.81 -17.61 -8.28
C GLY A 103 10.57 -17.16 -7.49
N ALA A 104 9.50 -16.78 -8.21
CA ALA A 104 8.23 -16.38 -7.60
C ALA A 104 7.44 -17.58 -7.03
N VAL A 105 8.09 -18.43 -6.22
CA VAL A 105 7.50 -19.62 -5.56
C VAL A 105 6.36 -19.20 -4.63
N TYR A 106 6.41 -17.99 -4.06
CA TYR A 106 5.32 -17.40 -3.27
C TYR A 106 4.02 -17.19 -4.06
N LEU A 107 4.05 -17.24 -5.40
CA LEU A 107 2.84 -17.22 -6.24
C LEU A 107 2.40 -18.64 -6.67
N ASP A 108 3.17 -19.68 -6.38
CA ASP A 108 2.86 -21.07 -6.70
C ASP A 108 2.08 -21.75 -5.55
N ASP A 109 1.55 -22.93 -5.82
CA ASP A 109 1.22 -23.89 -4.77
C ASP A 109 2.49 -24.27 -4.02
N ASN A 110 2.66 -23.74 -2.81
CA ASN A 110 3.84 -23.98 -1.98
C ASN A 110 3.53 -24.36 -0.52
N VAL A 111 4.46 -25.10 0.09
CA VAL A 111 4.55 -25.29 1.54
C VAL A 111 5.51 -24.22 2.06
N GLU A 112 5.12 -23.53 3.13
CA GLU A 112 5.90 -22.44 3.72
C GLU A 112 6.29 -22.80 5.15
N PHE A 113 7.56 -22.62 5.49
CA PHE A 113 8.12 -22.89 6.81
C PHE A 113 9.01 -21.74 7.27
N LEU A 114 8.83 -21.33 8.53
CA LEU A 114 9.62 -20.32 9.19
C LEU A 114 10.12 -20.83 10.54
N LEU A 115 11.36 -20.47 10.88
CA LEU A 115 12.00 -20.80 12.16
C LEU A 115 12.72 -19.57 12.72
N CYS A 116 12.49 -19.27 14.00
CA CYS A 116 13.29 -18.30 14.76
C CYS A 116 14.02 -19.07 15.87
N PRO A 117 15.36 -19.21 15.76
CA PRO A 117 16.17 -19.85 16.79
C PRO A 117 16.20 -19.06 18.10
N PRO A 118 16.65 -19.67 19.21
CA PRO A 118 16.51 -19.11 20.55
C PRO A 118 17.37 -17.86 20.81
N LYS A 119 18.42 -17.66 20.01
CA LYS A 119 19.22 -16.43 20.03
C LYS A 119 18.45 -15.23 19.46
N GLU A 120 17.43 -15.49 18.64
CA GLU A 120 16.56 -14.50 18.00
C GLU A 120 17.32 -13.44 17.19
N ASP A 121 18.44 -13.80 16.54
CA ASP A 121 19.14 -12.87 15.62
C ASP A 121 18.39 -12.73 14.28
N PHE A 122 17.74 -13.81 13.83
CA PHE A 122 17.07 -13.91 12.54
C PHE A 122 15.83 -14.80 12.61
N VAL A 123 14.82 -14.47 11.80
CA VAL A 123 13.77 -15.40 11.37
C VAL A 123 14.14 -15.92 10.00
N TYR A 124 14.13 -17.23 9.82
CA TYR A 124 14.46 -17.90 8.56
C TYR A 124 13.18 -18.39 7.91
N GLN A 125 13.01 -18.19 6.61
CA GLN A 125 11.83 -18.59 5.84
C GLN A 125 12.27 -19.39 4.62
N ILE A 126 11.57 -20.50 4.37
CA ILE A 126 11.67 -21.27 3.14
C ILE A 126 10.27 -21.62 2.63
N MET A 127 10.03 -21.37 1.35
CA MET A 127 8.85 -21.82 0.62
C MET A 127 9.28 -22.82 -0.43
N VAL A 128 8.50 -23.89 -0.63
CA VAL A 128 8.82 -24.93 -1.60
C VAL A 128 7.58 -25.32 -2.39
N ASN A 129 7.63 -25.27 -3.72
CA ASN A 129 6.54 -25.76 -4.56
C ASN A 129 6.59 -27.28 -4.79
N CYS A 130 5.56 -27.84 -5.42
CA CYS A 130 5.47 -29.29 -5.67
C CYS A 130 6.56 -29.86 -6.59
N LYS A 131 7.35 -29.01 -7.25
CA LYS A 131 8.52 -29.40 -8.07
C LYS A 131 9.85 -29.27 -7.32
N GLY A 132 9.82 -28.89 -6.04
CA GLY A 132 11.01 -28.73 -5.21
C GLY A 132 11.78 -27.43 -5.41
N PHE A 133 11.25 -26.47 -6.18
CA PHE A 133 11.88 -25.14 -6.28
C PHE A 133 11.60 -24.33 -5.03
N THR A 134 12.63 -23.62 -4.55
CA THR A 134 12.59 -22.89 -3.28
C THR A 134 12.59 -21.38 -3.46
N PHE A 135 11.99 -20.68 -2.50
CA PHE A 135 12.25 -19.28 -2.20
C PHE A 135 12.69 -19.21 -0.74
N ASP A 136 13.87 -18.66 -0.47
CA ASP A 136 14.48 -18.71 0.86
C ASP A 136 15.09 -17.37 1.29
N ARG A 137 14.72 -16.90 2.49
CA ARG A 137 15.14 -15.61 3.03
C ARG A 137 15.37 -15.69 4.54
N LYS A 138 16.25 -14.83 5.06
CA LYS A 138 16.35 -14.57 6.50
C LYS A 138 16.11 -13.11 6.81
N TYR A 139 15.41 -12.85 7.91
CA TYR A 139 14.97 -11.53 8.34
C TYR A 139 15.68 -11.17 9.64
N PRO A 140 16.51 -10.11 9.67
CA PRO A 140 17.13 -9.65 10.90
C PRO A 140 16.06 -9.30 11.94
N VAL A 141 16.27 -9.73 13.17
CA VAL A 141 15.44 -9.31 14.31
C VAL A 141 16.08 -8.08 14.93
N VAL A 142 15.36 -6.96 14.91
CA VAL A 142 15.77 -5.69 15.50
C VAL A 142 14.65 -5.25 16.43
N ASN A 143 14.97 -4.80 17.65
CA ASN A 143 13.96 -4.40 18.65
C ASN A 143 12.88 -5.49 18.89
N GLY A 144 13.29 -6.76 18.79
CA GLY A 144 12.43 -7.95 19.01
C GLY A 144 11.39 -8.23 17.92
N GLY A 145 11.52 -7.62 16.75
CA GLY A 145 10.66 -7.89 15.59
C GLY A 145 11.45 -7.89 14.28
N THR A 146 10.78 -8.17 13.17
CA THR A 146 11.38 -8.12 11.83
C THR A 146 10.75 -7.04 10.97
N THR A 147 11.51 -6.52 10.01
CA THR A 147 11.00 -5.67 8.93
C THR A 147 11.19 -6.42 7.59
N PRO A 148 10.10 -6.72 6.84
CA PRO A 148 10.19 -7.52 5.61
C PRO A 148 11.14 -6.95 4.53
N ALA A 149 11.26 -5.62 4.47
CA ALA A 149 12.14 -4.93 3.53
C ALA A 149 13.64 -5.25 3.74
N ASP A 150 14.01 -5.81 4.91
CA ASP A 150 15.39 -6.14 5.27
C ASP A 150 15.75 -7.61 5.10
N ALA A 151 14.92 -8.34 4.36
CA ALA A 151 15.21 -9.70 3.98
C ALA A 151 16.62 -9.80 3.38
N ARG A 152 17.40 -10.76 3.87
CA ARG A 152 18.71 -11.11 3.34
C ARG A 152 18.64 -12.47 2.66
N ASP A 153 19.50 -12.66 1.68
CA ASP A 153 19.68 -13.97 1.08
C ASP A 153 20.12 -14.99 2.14
N TRP A 154 19.52 -16.18 2.05
CA TRP A 154 19.82 -17.30 2.92
C TRP A 154 19.64 -18.57 2.11
N ASN A 155 20.73 -19.24 1.77
CA ASN A 155 20.71 -20.42 0.92
C ASN A 155 21.02 -21.69 1.72
N PRO A 156 20.05 -22.29 2.45
CA PRO A 156 20.32 -23.49 3.23
C PRO A 156 20.67 -24.68 2.33
N ASP A 157 21.46 -25.60 2.87
CA ASP A 157 21.73 -26.95 2.35
C ASP A 157 20.55 -27.89 2.68
N ALA A 158 19.36 -27.49 2.23
CA ALA A 158 18.12 -28.22 2.46
C ALA A 158 18.05 -29.45 1.53
N LEU A 159 17.85 -30.63 2.11
CA LEU A 159 17.45 -31.80 1.33
C LEU A 159 15.93 -31.84 1.28
N ILE A 160 15.38 -31.73 0.06
CA ILE A 160 13.94 -31.67 -0.21
C ILE A 160 13.55 -32.80 -1.16
N ARG A 161 12.46 -33.50 -0.86
CA ARG A 161 11.84 -34.48 -1.74
C ARG A 161 10.32 -34.33 -1.75
N SER A 162 9.71 -34.70 -2.86
CA SER A 162 8.28 -34.52 -3.05
C SER A 162 7.67 -35.58 -3.96
N SER A 163 6.44 -36.00 -3.67
CA SER A 163 5.63 -36.92 -4.47
C SER A 163 4.18 -36.46 -4.57
N LEU A 164 3.49 -36.86 -5.63
CA LEU A 164 2.08 -36.58 -5.88
C LEU A 164 1.38 -37.94 -6.11
N GLU A 165 0.92 -38.57 -5.03
CA GLU A 165 0.42 -39.95 -5.01
C GLU A 165 -0.87 -40.04 -4.19
N ASP A 166 -1.78 -40.95 -4.54
CA ASP A 166 -3.01 -41.26 -3.78
C ASP A 166 -3.91 -40.06 -3.43
N GLY A 167 -3.95 -39.03 -4.29
CA GLY A 167 -4.72 -37.81 -4.07
C GLY A 167 -4.08 -36.83 -3.08
N PHE A 168 -2.80 -37.02 -2.74
CA PHE A 168 -2.04 -36.14 -1.87
C PHE A 168 -0.69 -35.71 -2.48
N TRP A 169 -0.33 -34.47 -2.23
CA TRP A 169 1.01 -33.94 -2.37
C TRP A 169 1.75 -34.13 -1.05
N THR A 170 2.83 -34.92 -1.08
CA THR A 170 3.76 -35.06 0.04
C THR A 170 5.03 -34.27 -0.25
N LEU A 171 5.48 -33.48 0.72
CA LEU A 171 6.76 -32.78 0.69
C LEU A 171 7.50 -33.02 1.99
N GLU A 172 8.70 -33.60 1.89
CA GLU A 172 9.61 -33.82 3.00
C GLU A 172 10.84 -32.94 2.86
N MET A 173 11.30 -32.37 3.97
CA MET A 173 12.54 -31.63 3.99
C MET A 173 13.31 -31.79 5.31
N ARG A 174 14.64 -31.73 5.20
CA ARG A 174 15.55 -31.54 6.34
C ARG A 174 16.52 -30.40 6.07
N ILE A 175 16.83 -29.62 7.10
CA ILE A 175 17.73 -28.45 7.02
C ILE A 175 18.75 -28.52 8.17
N PRO A 176 20.07 -28.36 7.92
CA PRO A 176 21.08 -28.33 8.98
C PRO A 176 20.84 -27.22 10.00
N LEU A 177 21.06 -27.50 11.29
CA LEU A 177 20.98 -26.49 12.36
C LEU A 177 21.99 -25.36 12.19
N SER A 178 23.17 -25.66 11.64
CA SER A 178 24.20 -24.67 11.32
C SER A 178 23.71 -23.57 10.39
N ASP A 179 22.78 -23.88 9.47
CA ASP A 179 22.26 -22.91 8.51
C ASP A 179 21.31 -21.91 9.15
N PHE A 180 20.77 -22.24 10.33
CA PHE A 180 20.01 -21.33 11.18
C PHE A 180 20.93 -20.53 12.14
N GLY A 181 22.26 -20.67 12.02
CA GLY A 181 23.22 -20.01 12.90
C GLY A 181 23.34 -20.66 14.29
N VAL A 182 22.91 -21.92 14.43
CA VAL A 182 22.91 -22.64 15.71
C VAL A 182 24.22 -23.41 15.84
N THR A 183 25.04 -23.04 16.81
CA THR A 183 26.35 -23.63 17.08
C THR A 183 26.27 -24.62 18.25
N GLY A 184 25.77 -25.83 18.00
CA GLY A 184 25.62 -26.88 19.02
C GLY A 184 24.31 -27.65 18.91
N ALA A 185 24.14 -28.66 19.77
CA ALA A 185 22.88 -29.38 19.87
C ALA A 185 21.83 -28.52 20.63
N PRO A 186 20.54 -28.63 20.30
CA PRO A 186 19.48 -27.95 21.04
C PRO A 186 19.51 -28.33 22.53
N GLU A 187 19.36 -27.33 23.40
CA GLU A 187 19.39 -27.54 24.85
C GLU A 187 18.00 -27.88 25.40
N LYS A 188 17.95 -28.69 26.45
CA LYS A 188 16.71 -29.02 27.14
C LYS A 188 16.02 -27.75 27.63
N ASN A 189 14.70 -27.67 27.46
CA ASN A 189 13.85 -26.54 27.80
C ASN A 189 14.11 -25.25 27.00
N GLN A 190 14.96 -25.31 25.97
CA GLN A 190 15.18 -24.18 25.09
C GLN A 190 13.93 -23.89 24.27
N VAL A 191 13.53 -22.63 24.21
CA VAL A 191 12.32 -22.19 23.49
C VAL A 191 12.70 -21.67 22.12
N TRP A 192 12.07 -22.25 21.11
CA TRP A 192 12.18 -21.86 19.72
C TRP A 192 10.82 -21.34 19.25
N ARG A 193 10.78 -20.77 18.05
CA ARG A 193 9.54 -20.35 17.40
C ARG A 193 9.49 -20.87 15.98
N MET A 194 8.33 -21.36 15.57
CA MET A 194 8.08 -21.75 14.18
C MET A 194 6.75 -21.22 13.66
N LEU A 195 6.65 -21.09 12.35
CA LEU A 195 5.39 -20.98 11.66
C LEU A 195 5.45 -21.89 10.44
N ALA A 196 4.38 -22.61 10.15
CA ALA A 196 4.30 -23.46 8.97
C ALA A 196 2.91 -23.31 8.34
N GLY A 197 2.83 -23.52 7.03
CA GLY A 197 1.63 -23.24 6.28
C GLY A 197 1.58 -23.87 4.89
N ARG A 198 0.45 -23.66 4.23
CA ARG A 198 0.17 -24.12 2.87
C ARG A 198 -0.46 -22.98 2.07
N ASN A 199 0.18 -22.60 0.98
CA ASN A 199 -0.26 -21.51 0.12
C ASN A 199 -0.88 -22.09 -1.14
N TRP A 200 -2.20 -21.99 -1.23
CA TRP A 200 -3.00 -22.66 -2.25
C TRP A 200 -3.28 -21.76 -3.44
N CYS A 201 -3.24 -22.29 -4.66
CA CYS A 201 -3.78 -21.62 -5.84
C CYS A 201 -5.21 -22.08 -6.17
N HIS A 202 -5.89 -21.33 -7.04
CA HIS A 202 -7.14 -21.75 -7.70
C HIS A 202 -8.31 -22.18 -6.78
N PRO A 203 -8.87 -21.29 -5.94
CA PRO A 203 -8.50 -19.89 -5.76
C PRO A 203 -7.37 -19.71 -4.74
N MET A 204 -6.74 -18.53 -4.80
CA MET A 204 -5.68 -18.14 -3.90
C MET A 204 -6.16 -18.20 -2.45
N GLN A 205 -5.41 -18.86 -1.59
CA GLN A 205 -5.64 -18.84 -0.14
C GLN A 205 -4.32 -19.10 0.57
N GLN A 206 -4.00 -18.26 1.54
CA GLN A 206 -2.83 -18.44 2.40
C GLN A 206 -3.28 -19.06 3.73
N THR A 207 -2.64 -20.14 4.18
CA THR A 207 -3.00 -20.80 5.45
C THR A 207 -1.77 -21.14 6.30
N THR A 208 -1.91 -21.11 7.62
CA THR A 208 -0.83 -21.33 8.61
C THR A 208 -1.30 -22.14 9.83
N LEU A 209 -0.40 -22.48 10.76
CA LEU A 209 -0.76 -23.26 11.97
C LEU A 209 -1.68 -22.54 12.97
N LYS A 210 -1.59 -21.21 13.06
CA LYS A 210 -2.38 -20.32 13.93
C LYS A 210 -2.66 -19.00 13.21
N LYS A 211 -3.60 -18.20 13.70
CA LYS A 211 -3.84 -16.87 13.14
C LYS A 211 -2.61 -15.98 13.38
N VAL A 212 -2.11 -15.39 12.30
CA VAL A 212 -1.02 -14.40 12.30
C VAL A 212 -1.39 -13.24 11.37
N GLN A 213 -0.97 -12.04 11.76
CA GLN A 213 -0.97 -10.81 10.94
C GLN A 213 0.33 -10.70 10.15
N TYR A 214 1.47 -10.96 10.77
CA TYR A 214 2.79 -10.88 10.14
C TYR A 214 3.55 -12.18 10.32
N PHE A 215 3.79 -12.90 9.21
CA PHE A 215 4.40 -14.24 9.21
C PHE A 215 5.80 -14.25 9.84
N THR A 216 6.58 -13.22 9.56
CA THR A 216 7.97 -13.11 10.01
C THR A 216 8.11 -12.51 11.41
N ASN A 217 7.02 -12.10 12.07
CA ASN A 217 7.09 -11.51 13.41
C ASN A 217 7.27 -12.60 14.48
N PRO A 218 8.41 -12.65 15.20
CA PRO A 218 8.69 -13.71 16.19
C PRO A 218 7.62 -13.84 17.29
N GLU A 219 7.00 -12.74 17.72
CA GLU A 219 5.94 -12.77 18.74
C GLU A 219 4.68 -13.52 18.29
N GLU A 220 4.41 -13.56 16.99
CA GLU A 220 3.22 -14.18 16.42
C GLU A 220 3.45 -15.64 16.01
N MET A 221 4.70 -16.08 15.92
CA MET A 221 5.06 -17.47 15.64
C MET A 221 4.65 -18.40 16.79
N VAL A 222 4.54 -19.70 16.50
CA VAL A 222 4.21 -20.72 17.50
C VAL A 222 5.46 -21.04 18.31
N PRO A 223 5.46 -20.78 19.63
CA PRO A 223 6.58 -21.21 20.47
C PRO A 223 6.54 -22.73 20.65
N PHE A 224 7.71 -23.35 20.54
CA PHE A 224 7.89 -24.74 20.96
C PHE A 224 9.09 -24.90 21.89
N THR A 225 8.99 -25.83 22.81
CA THR A 225 10.07 -26.15 23.75
C THR A 225 10.72 -27.46 23.35
N PHE A 226 12.05 -27.49 23.27
CA PHE A 226 12.79 -28.73 23.08
C PHE A 226 12.84 -29.53 24.39
N SER A 227 12.14 -30.66 24.40
CA SER A 227 11.86 -31.49 25.59
C SER A 227 12.21 -32.96 25.33
N PRO A 228 13.50 -33.32 25.25
CA PRO A 228 13.94 -34.68 24.90
C PRO A 228 13.49 -35.76 25.90
N ASP A 229 13.13 -35.37 27.12
CA ASP A 229 12.80 -36.26 28.24
C ASP A 229 11.29 -36.31 28.57
N LEU A 230 10.42 -35.76 27.73
CA LEU A 230 8.98 -35.72 27.94
C LEU A 230 8.22 -36.38 26.79
N PRO A 231 6.97 -36.84 27.03
CA PRO A 231 6.07 -37.23 25.96
C PRO A 231 5.74 -36.05 25.05
N HIS A 232 5.24 -36.35 23.86
CA HIS A 232 4.69 -35.35 22.96
C HIS A 232 3.27 -35.72 22.55
N VAL A 233 2.54 -34.75 22.01
CA VAL A 233 1.14 -34.93 21.59
C VAL A 233 0.98 -34.50 20.14
N SER A 234 0.37 -35.38 19.35
CA SER A 234 0.04 -35.17 17.94
C SER A 234 -1.47 -35.08 17.76
N PHE A 235 -1.94 -34.13 16.96
CA PHE A 235 -3.36 -34.02 16.61
C PHE A 235 -3.59 -34.57 15.20
N ASN A 236 -4.30 -35.69 15.12
CA ASN A 236 -4.45 -36.50 13.91
C ASN A 236 -5.59 -36.00 13.00
N GLY A 237 -6.59 -35.33 13.56
CA GLY A 237 -7.63 -34.64 12.79
C GLY A 237 -9.04 -34.77 13.35
N LEU A 238 -10.01 -34.43 12.50
CA LEU A 238 -11.44 -34.32 12.84
C LEU A 238 -12.24 -35.61 12.60
N GLY A 239 -11.61 -36.65 12.04
CA GLY A 239 -12.26 -37.89 11.58
C GLY A 239 -12.57 -37.88 10.08
N GLU A 240 -12.81 -39.07 9.50
CA GLU A 240 -13.05 -39.25 8.05
C GLU A 240 -14.48 -38.89 7.58
N LYS A 241 -15.40 -38.76 8.54
CA LYS A 241 -16.82 -38.43 8.33
C LYS A 241 -17.18 -37.03 8.84
N GLU A 242 -16.17 -36.20 9.04
CA GLU A 242 -16.29 -34.80 9.44
C GLU A 242 -17.21 -34.01 8.49
N LYS A 243 -17.18 -34.32 7.19
CA LYS A 243 -18.06 -33.71 6.17
C LYS A 243 -19.51 -34.17 6.28
N GLU A 244 -19.77 -35.31 6.90
CA GLU A 244 -21.11 -35.85 7.15
C GLU A 244 -21.68 -35.36 8.50
N GLY A 245 -20.91 -34.57 9.26
CA GLY A 245 -21.29 -34.09 10.59
C GLY A 245 -20.95 -35.07 11.72
N SER A 246 -20.15 -36.11 11.45
CA SER A 246 -19.64 -37.04 12.46
C SER A 246 -18.17 -36.74 12.74
N PHE A 247 -17.90 -36.25 13.95
CA PHE A 247 -16.58 -35.80 14.35
C PHE A 247 -15.95 -36.81 15.32
N ARG A 248 -14.68 -37.15 15.04
CA ARG A 248 -13.80 -37.92 15.92
C ARG A 248 -12.50 -37.17 16.04
N LEU A 249 -12.42 -36.27 17.03
CA LEU A 249 -11.21 -35.52 17.30
C LEU A 249 -10.18 -36.49 17.90
N SER A 250 -9.13 -36.80 17.15
CA SER A 250 -8.14 -37.81 17.55
C SER A 250 -6.79 -37.18 17.86
N PHE A 251 -6.28 -37.46 19.05
CA PHE A 251 -4.94 -37.10 19.51
C PHE A 251 -4.16 -38.37 19.84
N THR A 252 -2.86 -38.37 19.60
CA THR A 252 -1.93 -39.42 20.08
C THR A 252 -0.98 -38.80 21.10
N VAL A 253 -0.85 -39.44 22.27
CA VAL A 253 0.17 -39.08 23.25
C VAL A 253 1.26 -40.15 23.24
N ASP A 254 2.45 -39.76 22.81
CA ASP A 254 3.59 -40.65 22.57
C ASP A 254 4.65 -40.47 23.65
N ASN A 255 4.86 -41.50 24.48
CA ASN A 255 5.87 -41.48 25.54
C ASN A 255 7.13 -42.26 25.12
N ALA A 256 8.08 -41.55 24.50
CA ALA A 256 9.39 -42.12 24.14
C ALA A 256 10.39 -42.22 25.32
N THR A 257 9.94 -41.92 26.55
CA THR A 257 10.78 -41.93 27.76
C THR A 257 10.83 -43.33 28.38
N GLN A 258 11.78 -43.54 29.31
CA GLN A 258 11.97 -44.82 29.98
C GLN A 258 10.99 -45.07 31.14
N GLN A 259 10.15 -44.10 31.49
CA GLN A 259 9.24 -44.18 32.63
C GLN A 259 7.80 -43.86 32.20
N PRO A 260 6.78 -44.46 32.81
CA PRO A 260 5.40 -44.03 32.63
C PRO A 260 5.24 -42.55 32.97
N ARG A 261 4.33 -41.86 32.28
CA ARG A 261 4.04 -40.43 32.49
C ARG A 261 2.55 -40.21 32.67
N GLU A 262 2.20 -39.33 33.60
CA GLU A 262 0.83 -38.87 33.79
C GLU A 262 0.61 -37.57 33.02
N ILE A 263 -0.42 -37.57 32.18
CA ILE A 263 -0.74 -36.48 31.26
C ILE A 263 -2.16 -36.03 31.54
N GLN A 264 -2.29 -34.80 32.02
CA GLN A 264 -3.57 -34.13 32.15
C GLN A 264 -3.96 -33.53 30.80
N TYR A 265 -5.21 -33.69 30.38
CA TYR A 265 -5.71 -33.09 29.16
C TYR A 265 -7.09 -32.46 29.34
N ARG A 266 -7.34 -31.40 28.57
CA ARG A 266 -8.64 -30.77 28.40
C ARG A 266 -8.88 -30.50 26.92
N ILE A 267 -9.94 -31.08 26.37
CA ILE A 267 -10.41 -30.86 24.99
C ILE A 267 -11.80 -30.27 25.10
N THR A 268 -12.00 -29.07 24.57
CA THR A 268 -13.30 -28.39 24.53
C THR A 268 -13.67 -28.05 23.10
N VAL A 269 -14.90 -28.34 22.70
CA VAL A 269 -15.51 -27.87 21.46
C VAL A 269 -16.72 -27.02 21.82
N VAL A 270 -16.70 -25.74 21.42
CA VAL A 270 -17.82 -24.81 21.60
C VAL A 270 -18.54 -24.62 20.27
N SER A 271 -19.87 -24.77 20.29
CA SER A 271 -20.78 -24.51 19.17
C SER A 271 -22.11 -23.95 19.71
N ASP A 272 -22.94 -23.41 18.82
CA ASP A 272 -24.28 -22.89 19.17
C ASP A 272 -25.25 -23.99 19.64
N ALA A 273 -24.98 -25.26 19.31
CA ALA A 273 -25.87 -26.35 19.70
C ALA A 273 -25.63 -26.78 21.16
N SER A 274 -24.38 -26.89 21.60
CA SER A 274 -23.96 -27.12 23.01
C SER A 274 -22.44 -27.38 23.09
N PRO A 275 -21.74 -26.97 24.18
CA PRO A 275 -20.34 -27.32 24.38
C PRO A 275 -20.14 -28.84 24.57
N ARG A 276 -18.99 -29.34 24.13
CA ARG A 276 -18.49 -30.70 24.37
C ARG A 276 -17.15 -30.60 25.06
N GLN A 277 -16.91 -31.41 26.10
CA GLN A 277 -15.65 -31.40 26.81
C GLN A 277 -15.22 -32.81 27.21
N ALA A 278 -13.91 -33.06 27.11
CA ALA A 278 -13.24 -34.14 27.80
C ALA A 278 -12.12 -33.53 28.66
N ASP A 279 -12.11 -33.83 29.96
CA ASP A 279 -11.13 -33.34 30.92
C ASP A 279 -10.76 -34.50 31.86
N SER A 280 -9.53 -34.99 31.77
CA SER A 280 -9.08 -36.16 32.53
C SER A 280 -7.55 -36.25 32.59
N THR A 281 -7.06 -37.26 33.30
CA THR A 281 -5.64 -37.61 33.37
C THR A 281 -5.45 -39.04 32.88
N ILE A 282 -4.49 -39.26 31.98
CA ILE A 282 -4.09 -40.60 31.50
C ILE A 282 -2.69 -40.94 31.96
N THR A 283 -2.44 -42.24 32.17
CA THR A 283 -1.08 -42.79 32.28
C THR A 283 -0.63 -43.31 30.93
N VAL A 284 0.49 -42.80 30.43
CA VAL A 284 1.11 -43.24 29.17
C VAL A 284 2.34 -44.09 29.51
N PRO A 285 2.33 -45.41 29.28
CA PRO A 285 3.46 -46.28 29.62
C PRO A 285 4.74 -45.91 28.85
N ALA A 286 5.89 -46.27 29.41
CA ALA A 286 7.19 -46.07 28.76
C ALA A 286 7.24 -46.75 27.38
N GLY A 287 7.70 -46.02 26.36
CA GLY A 287 7.83 -46.51 24.98
C GLY A 287 6.50 -46.81 24.28
N LYS A 288 5.37 -46.33 24.79
CA LYS A 288 4.03 -46.58 24.24
C LYS A 288 3.33 -45.29 23.85
N SER A 289 2.33 -45.44 22.97
CA SER A 289 1.44 -44.39 22.51
C SER A 289 0.03 -44.67 23.04
N VAL A 290 -0.68 -43.64 23.50
CA VAL A 290 -2.07 -43.75 23.95
C VAL A 290 -2.95 -42.77 23.15
N PRO A 291 -4.03 -43.25 22.51
CA PRO A 291 -4.98 -42.36 21.84
C PRO A 291 -5.88 -41.64 22.85
N VAL A 292 -6.18 -40.37 22.59
CA VAL A 292 -7.17 -39.57 23.32
C VAL A 292 -8.17 -39.03 22.31
N GLU A 293 -9.46 -39.26 22.55
CA GLU A 293 -10.49 -38.95 21.56
C GLU A 293 -11.70 -38.23 22.16
N LEU A 294 -12.29 -37.33 21.37
CA LEU A 294 -13.60 -36.74 21.62
C LEU A 294 -14.48 -36.93 20.39
N SER A 295 -15.52 -37.76 20.53
CA SER A 295 -16.45 -38.10 19.44
C SER A 295 -17.81 -37.46 19.67
N PHE A 296 -18.39 -36.88 18.62
CA PHE A 296 -19.73 -36.29 18.66
C PHE A 296 -20.32 -36.16 17.24
N THR A 297 -21.64 -36.02 17.17
CA THR A 297 -22.36 -35.76 15.92
C THR A 297 -23.05 -34.41 15.98
N GLU A 298 -22.99 -33.63 14.91
CA GLU A 298 -23.63 -32.32 14.83
C GLU A 298 -23.85 -31.89 13.37
N LYS A 299 -24.88 -31.09 13.12
CA LYS A 299 -25.24 -30.61 11.78
C LYS A 299 -24.10 -29.81 11.13
N THR A 300 -23.93 -29.96 9.83
CA THR A 300 -22.81 -29.41 9.04
C THR A 300 -22.85 -27.90 8.79
N GLN A 301 -23.73 -27.14 9.46
CA GLN A 301 -23.92 -25.70 9.25
C GLN A 301 -23.68 -24.85 10.50
N VAL A 302 -22.97 -25.39 11.49
CA VAL A 302 -22.65 -24.70 12.75
C VAL A 302 -21.13 -24.54 12.85
N ILE A 303 -20.67 -23.34 13.21
CA ILE A 303 -19.27 -23.04 13.50
C ILE A 303 -18.88 -23.74 14.80
N ARG A 304 -17.70 -24.36 14.80
CA ARG A 304 -17.14 -25.02 15.98
C ARG A 304 -15.80 -24.42 16.31
N THR A 305 -15.51 -24.24 17.59
CA THR A 305 -14.20 -23.81 18.08
C THR A 305 -13.61 -24.88 19.00
N LEU A 306 -12.46 -25.43 18.61
CA LEU A 306 -11.68 -26.36 19.41
C LEU A 306 -10.71 -25.56 20.30
N HIS A 307 -10.62 -25.96 21.56
CA HIS A 307 -9.53 -25.62 22.46
C HIS A 307 -9.01 -26.92 23.10
N ALA A 308 -7.78 -27.31 22.80
CA ALA A 308 -7.16 -28.52 23.34
C ALA A 308 -5.87 -28.18 24.09
N VAL A 309 -5.69 -28.70 25.30
CA VAL A 309 -4.50 -28.55 26.14
C VAL A 309 -4.10 -29.90 26.72
N PHE A 310 -2.80 -30.22 26.69
CA PHE A 310 -2.18 -31.39 27.30
C PHE A 310 -0.96 -30.96 28.11
N GLN A 311 -0.82 -31.48 29.33
CA GLN A 311 0.22 -31.08 30.27
C GLN A 311 0.78 -32.30 31.00
N ASP A 312 2.11 -32.39 31.12
CA ASP A 312 2.76 -33.39 31.97
C ASP A 312 2.56 -32.99 33.44
N VAL A 313 1.95 -33.89 34.22
CA VAL A 313 1.57 -33.61 35.62
C VAL A 313 2.79 -33.34 36.50
N LYS A 314 3.88 -34.09 36.27
CA LYS A 314 5.08 -34.04 37.12
C LYS A 314 5.89 -32.76 36.93
N SER A 315 6.11 -32.36 35.68
CA SER A 315 6.91 -31.17 35.34
C SER A 315 6.06 -29.89 35.28
N GLY A 316 4.75 -30.02 35.14
CA GLY A 316 3.85 -28.91 34.84
C GLY A 316 4.05 -28.35 33.42
N GLN A 317 4.83 -29.00 32.55
CA GLN A 317 5.08 -28.51 31.22
C GLN A 317 3.89 -28.80 30.29
N VAL A 318 3.46 -27.77 29.55
CA VAL A 318 2.47 -27.94 28.47
C VAL A 318 3.12 -28.64 27.29
N LEU A 319 2.56 -29.78 26.91
CA LEU A 319 3.03 -30.61 25.81
C LEU A 319 2.37 -30.22 24.49
N TYR A 320 1.11 -29.79 24.55
CA TYR A 320 0.36 -29.32 23.40
C TYR A 320 -0.74 -28.37 23.86
N GLU A 321 -0.87 -27.24 23.19
CA GLU A 321 -2.03 -26.38 23.26
C GLU A 321 -2.35 -25.87 21.86
N ARG A 322 -3.62 -25.90 21.46
CA ARG A 322 -4.06 -25.33 20.19
C ARG A 322 -5.53 -24.94 20.20
N THR A 323 -5.81 -23.80 19.58
CA THR A 323 -7.15 -23.25 19.40
C THR A 323 -7.41 -22.89 17.94
N PHE A 324 -8.53 -23.34 17.37
CA PHE A 324 -8.99 -22.93 16.03
C PHE A 324 -10.49 -23.16 15.87
N SER A 325 -11.08 -22.51 14.87
CA SER A 325 -12.49 -22.69 14.49
C SER A 325 -12.62 -23.41 13.14
N TRP A 326 -13.74 -24.07 12.87
CA TRP A 326 -14.06 -24.58 11.53
C TRP A 326 -15.56 -24.52 11.25
N ASP A 327 -15.89 -24.24 9.98
CA ASP A 327 -17.25 -24.17 9.45
C ASP A 327 -17.39 -25.16 8.28
N PRO A 328 -18.29 -26.15 8.35
CA PRO A 328 -18.52 -27.08 7.25
C PRO A 328 -19.39 -26.51 6.12
N ALA A 329 -20.02 -25.33 6.30
CA ALA A 329 -20.76 -24.64 5.26
C ALA A 329 -19.86 -23.92 4.24
N ASP A 330 -18.58 -23.77 4.54
CA ASP A 330 -17.62 -23.20 3.59
C ASP A 330 -17.41 -24.13 2.39
N LYS A 331 -17.61 -23.59 1.18
CA LYS A 331 -17.62 -24.33 -0.08
C LYS A 331 -16.41 -24.07 -0.95
N LEU A 332 -15.32 -23.52 -0.41
CA LEU A 332 -14.12 -23.29 -1.23
C LEU A 332 -13.67 -24.61 -1.88
N ARG A 333 -13.80 -24.69 -3.21
CA ARG A 333 -13.39 -25.81 -4.07
C ARG A 333 -12.41 -25.32 -5.12
N TRP A 334 -11.59 -26.25 -5.60
CA TRP A 334 -10.66 -26.05 -6.70
C TRP A 334 -11.37 -25.50 -7.95
N LYS A 335 -10.79 -24.47 -8.57
CA LYS A 335 -11.27 -23.85 -9.82
C LYS A 335 -10.26 -24.09 -10.94
N ASP A 336 -10.57 -24.95 -11.91
CA ASP A 336 -9.61 -25.31 -12.97
C ASP A 336 -9.31 -24.12 -13.92
N PRO A 337 -8.07 -23.60 -13.96
CA PRO A 337 -7.69 -22.56 -14.91
C PRO A 337 -7.60 -23.07 -16.36
N LYS A 338 -7.50 -24.39 -16.58
CA LYS A 338 -7.45 -25.03 -17.91
C LYS A 338 -8.83 -25.28 -18.49
N THR A 339 -9.90 -24.76 -17.89
CA THR A 339 -11.20 -24.68 -18.58
C THR A 339 -10.98 -23.79 -19.81
N LYS A 340 -10.50 -24.40 -20.91
CA LYS A 340 -10.02 -23.72 -22.12
C LYS A 340 -11.22 -23.13 -22.83
N GLN A 341 -11.41 -21.85 -22.64
CA GLN A 341 -11.90 -21.00 -23.70
C GLN A 341 -10.86 -21.10 -24.83
N GLY A 342 -11.23 -21.54 -26.04
CA GLY A 342 -10.30 -21.51 -27.19
C GLY A 342 -9.86 -20.07 -27.50
N ALA A 343 -9.20 -19.82 -28.64
CA ALA A 343 -9.04 -18.44 -29.13
C ALA A 343 -10.44 -17.80 -29.17
N GLU A 344 -10.73 -16.97 -28.17
CA GLU A 344 -12.05 -16.42 -27.96
C GLU A 344 -12.15 -15.07 -28.63
N LEU A 345 -13.40 -14.72 -28.96
CA LEU A 345 -13.72 -13.38 -29.39
C LEU A 345 -13.61 -12.46 -28.17
N GLU A 346 -12.49 -11.75 -28.08
CA GLU A 346 -12.26 -10.74 -27.06
C GLU A 346 -12.97 -9.45 -27.43
N ILE A 347 -13.45 -8.75 -26.42
CA ILE A 347 -14.21 -7.50 -26.54
C ILE A 347 -13.65 -6.49 -25.54
N GLY A 348 -13.75 -5.20 -25.85
CA GLY A 348 -13.75 -4.10 -24.88
C GLY A 348 -14.78 -3.08 -25.31
N VAL A 349 -15.66 -2.66 -24.40
CA VAL A 349 -16.80 -1.78 -24.69
C VAL A 349 -16.61 -0.45 -23.98
N TYR A 350 -16.59 0.65 -24.77
CA TYR A 350 -16.22 1.98 -24.29
C TYR A 350 -17.34 3.00 -24.56
N PRO A 351 -18.42 3.02 -23.77
CA PRO A 351 -19.56 3.91 -24.01
C PRO A 351 -19.21 5.41 -24.09
N TYR A 352 -18.36 5.95 -23.20
CA TYR A 352 -17.97 7.37 -23.23
C TYR A 352 -17.09 7.72 -24.44
N TYR A 353 -16.38 6.72 -24.97
CA TYR A 353 -15.54 6.88 -26.15
C TYR A 353 -16.26 6.49 -27.46
N LYS A 354 -17.50 6.01 -27.36
CA LYS A 354 -18.34 5.56 -28.48
C LYS A 354 -17.66 4.51 -29.38
N LYS A 355 -17.04 3.52 -28.74
CA LYS A 355 -16.21 2.51 -29.41
C LYS A 355 -16.37 1.12 -28.80
N ILE A 356 -16.16 0.11 -29.63
CA ILE A 356 -15.93 -1.27 -29.21
C ILE A 356 -14.60 -1.73 -29.82
N ARG A 357 -13.70 -2.27 -29.01
CA ARG A 357 -12.56 -3.04 -29.50
C ARG A 357 -12.93 -4.51 -29.55
N ALA A 358 -12.53 -5.18 -30.61
CA ALA A 358 -12.70 -6.61 -30.77
C ALA A 358 -11.39 -7.26 -31.22
N ARG A 359 -11.13 -8.48 -30.76
CA ARG A 359 -9.96 -9.27 -31.16
C ARG A 359 -10.32 -10.74 -31.29
N PHE A 360 -9.71 -11.40 -32.27
CA PHE A 360 -9.73 -12.85 -32.40
C PHE A 360 -8.32 -13.35 -32.68
N GLY A 361 -7.80 -14.23 -31.80
CA GLY A 361 -6.40 -14.63 -31.75
C GLY A 361 -5.54 -13.72 -30.87
N THR A 362 -4.49 -14.28 -30.26
CA THR A 362 -3.59 -13.54 -29.35
C THR A 362 -2.13 -13.87 -29.63
N PRO A 363 -1.15 -13.06 -29.18
CA PRO A 363 0.26 -13.45 -29.28
C PRO A 363 0.59 -14.83 -28.67
N ALA A 364 -0.18 -15.26 -27.67
CA ALA A 364 -0.03 -16.59 -27.05
C ALA A 364 -0.73 -17.71 -27.84
N GLU A 365 -1.82 -17.37 -28.54
CA GLU A 365 -2.64 -18.29 -29.34
C GLU A 365 -2.92 -17.68 -30.73
N PRO A 366 -1.91 -17.64 -31.61
CA PRO A 366 -2.05 -16.97 -32.89
C PRO A 366 -2.88 -17.79 -33.88
N VAL A 367 -3.75 -17.12 -34.63
CA VAL A 367 -4.54 -17.68 -35.75
C VAL A 367 -4.11 -17.05 -37.08
N SER A 368 -2.82 -16.81 -37.24
CA SER A 368 -2.23 -16.02 -38.34
C SER A 368 -2.48 -16.59 -39.75
N ASN A 369 -2.75 -17.89 -39.86
CA ASN A 369 -3.07 -18.57 -41.12
C ASN A 369 -4.49 -18.31 -41.64
N TRP A 370 -5.35 -17.63 -40.86
CA TRP A 370 -6.73 -17.33 -41.26
C TRP A 370 -6.77 -16.18 -42.28
N LYS A 371 -7.80 -16.16 -43.14
CA LYS A 371 -7.85 -15.29 -44.32
C LYS A 371 -8.46 -13.92 -44.03
N SER A 372 -9.61 -13.87 -43.36
CA SER A 372 -10.33 -12.63 -43.08
C SER A 372 -11.27 -12.76 -41.88
N ALA A 373 -11.60 -11.62 -41.26
CA ALA A 373 -12.63 -11.51 -40.23
C ALA A 373 -13.45 -10.21 -40.40
N VAL A 374 -14.75 -10.31 -40.19
CA VAL A 374 -15.67 -9.16 -40.08
C VAL A 374 -16.26 -9.18 -38.68
N PHE A 375 -16.16 -8.07 -37.97
CA PHE A 375 -16.76 -7.93 -36.65
C PHE A 375 -18.00 -7.05 -36.73
N SER A 376 -19.14 -7.55 -36.25
CA SER A 376 -20.42 -6.84 -36.24
C SER A 376 -21.00 -6.78 -34.83
N VAL A 377 -21.58 -5.63 -34.48
CA VAL A 377 -22.31 -5.41 -33.23
C VAL A 377 -23.78 -5.50 -33.56
N ARG A 378 -24.50 -6.39 -32.87
CA ARG A 378 -25.92 -6.64 -33.13
C ARG A 378 -26.74 -6.36 -31.87
N ARG A 379 -27.90 -5.72 -32.04
CA ARG A 379 -28.89 -5.46 -30.99
C ARG A 379 -30.20 -6.10 -31.42
N ASP A 380 -30.78 -6.95 -30.57
CA ASP A 380 -32.03 -7.67 -30.86
C ASP A 380 -31.98 -8.38 -32.25
N GLY A 381 -30.82 -8.95 -32.59
CA GLY A 381 -30.55 -9.63 -33.87
C GLY A 381 -30.25 -8.72 -35.07
N ARG A 382 -30.45 -7.41 -34.96
CA ARG A 382 -30.17 -6.43 -36.03
C ARG A 382 -28.75 -5.90 -35.90
N GLU A 383 -28.01 -5.85 -37.01
CA GLU A 383 -26.69 -5.21 -37.05
C GLU A 383 -26.84 -3.70 -36.85
N VAL A 384 -26.07 -3.14 -35.92
CA VAL A 384 -26.04 -1.70 -35.63
C VAL A 384 -24.71 -1.05 -35.98
N SER A 385 -23.64 -1.84 -36.10
CA SER A 385 -22.33 -1.40 -36.57
C SER A 385 -21.50 -2.62 -37.02
N SER A 386 -20.62 -2.45 -38.00
CA SER A 386 -19.71 -3.49 -38.44
C SER A 386 -18.43 -2.91 -39.03
N LEU A 387 -17.34 -3.69 -38.96
CA LEU A 387 -16.05 -3.31 -39.54
C LEU A 387 -15.27 -4.56 -39.97
N ASN A 388 -14.59 -4.47 -41.12
CA ASN A 388 -13.60 -5.46 -41.50
C ASN A 388 -12.42 -5.38 -40.52
N ALA A 389 -12.06 -6.50 -39.90
CA ALA A 389 -10.97 -6.52 -38.93
C ALA A 389 -9.62 -6.44 -39.64
N GLU A 390 -8.69 -5.70 -39.05
CA GLU A 390 -7.30 -5.63 -39.50
C GLU A 390 -6.59 -6.94 -39.17
N LYS A 391 -5.88 -7.50 -40.14
CA LYS A 391 -5.07 -8.70 -39.93
C LYS A 391 -3.77 -8.33 -39.20
N THR A 392 -3.53 -8.97 -38.07
CA THR A 392 -2.32 -8.83 -37.26
C THR A 392 -1.45 -10.10 -37.34
N PRO A 393 -0.20 -10.08 -36.84
CA PRO A 393 0.63 -11.30 -36.78
C PRO A 393 0.04 -12.45 -35.94
N TRP A 394 -0.96 -12.18 -35.10
CA TRP A 394 -1.62 -13.18 -34.25
C TRP A 394 -3.09 -13.44 -34.60
N GLY A 395 -3.70 -12.70 -35.52
CA GLY A 395 -5.10 -12.90 -35.87
C GLY A 395 -5.73 -11.64 -36.43
N PHE A 396 -6.80 -11.16 -35.78
CA PHE A 396 -7.58 -10.03 -36.26
C PHE A 396 -7.98 -9.09 -35.12
N GLU A 397 -7.91 -7.78 -35.36
CA GLU A 397 -8.34 -6.74 -34.41
C GLU A 397 -9.19 -5.67 -35.12
N ALA A 398 -10.13 -5.05 -34.42
CA ALA A 398 -10.86 -3.88 -34.94
C ALA A 398 -11.27 -2.92 -33.82
N GLU A 399 -11.29 -1.62 -34.12
CA GLU A 399 -11.99 -0.59 -33.34
C GLU A 399 -13.28 -0.19 -34.06
N ILE A 400 -14.41 -0.72 -33.62
CA ILE A 400 -15.72 -0.53 -34.23
C ILE A 400 -16.36 0.74 -33.63
N PRO A 401 -16.78 1.72 -34.45
CA PRO A 401 -17.60 2.84 -33.97
C PRO A 401 -18.91 2.31 -33.36
N PHE A 402 -19.28 2.81 -32.18
CA PHE A 402 -20.44 2.29 -31.44
C PHE A 402 -21.18 3.41 -30.73
N GLU A 403 -22.45 3.62 -31.08
CA GLU A 403 -23.34 4.55 -30.36
C GLU A 403 -24.06 3.81 -29.24
N PRO A 404 -23.72 4.04 -27.96
CA PRO A 404 -24.23 3.24 -26.85
C PRO A 404 -25.68 3.60 -26.51
N ALA A 405 -26.57 2.63 -26.59
CA ALA A 405 -27.95 2.73 -26.09
C ALA A 405 -28.26 1.58 -25.14
N ALA A 406 -29.15 1.80 -24.16
CA ALA A 406 -29.52 0.76 -23.20
C ALA A 406 -30.09 -0.48 -23.93
N GLY A 407 -29.61 -1.67 -23.56
CA GLY A 407 -30.09 -2.93 -24.15
C GLY A 407 -29.02 -4.02 -24.17
N LYS A 408 -29.45 -5.19 -24.67
CA LYS A 408 -28.60 -6.37 -24.83
C LYS A 408 -28.05 -6.41 -26.25
N TYR A 409 -26.75 -6.67 -26.33
CA TYR A 409 -26.00 -6.70 -27.57
C TYR A 409 -25.26 -8.02 -27.72
N THR A 410 -24.81 -8.29 -28.94
CA THR A 410 -23.91 -9.38 -29.26
C THR A 410 -22.84 -8.85 -30.22
N LEU A 411 -21.58 -8.98 -29.83
CA LEU A 411 -20.48 -8.88 -30.78
C LEU A 411 -20.38 -10.21 -31.52
N GLN A 412 -20.41 -10.18 -32.85
CA GLN A 412 -20.28 -11.34 -33.71
C GLN A 412 -19.03 -11.18 -34.58
N ALA A 413 -18.28 -12.27 -34.74
CA ALA A 413 -17.16 -12.38 -35.66
C ALA A 413 -17.47 -13.42 -36.73
N ASP A 414 -17.60 -12.99 -37.98
CA ASP A 414 -17.68 -13.85 -39.16
C ASP A 414 -16.28 -13.97 -39.77
N MET A 415 -15.72 -15.17 -39.80
CA MET A 415 -14.32 -15.41 -40.16
C MET A 415 -14.17 -16.48 -41.22
N ILE A 416 -13.08 -16.40 -41.99
CA ILE A 416 -12.68 -17.42 -42.98
C ILE A 416 -11.32 -17.97 -42.54
N ASP A 417 -11.26 -19.26 -42.22
CA ASP A 417 -10.01 -19.90 -41.80
C ASP A 417 -9.09 -20.25 -42.99
N GLY A 418 -7.95 -20.87 -42.71
CA GLY A 418 -6.97 -21.28 -43.74
C GLY A 418 -7.50 -22.29 -44.76
N THR A 419 -8.62 -22.96 -44.48
CA THR A 419 -9.25 -24.00 -45.31
C THR A 419 -10.48 -23.50 -46.09
N ASP A 420 -10.74 -22.19 -46.08
CA ASP A 420 -11.96 -21.56 -46.61
C ASP A 420 -13.24 -21.90 -45.84
N ALA A 421 -13.13 -22.48 -44.63
CA ALA A 421 -14.28 -22.73 -43.79
C ALA A 421 -14.74 -21.43 -43.12
N LYS A 422 -16.06 -21.19 -43.15
CA LYS A 422 -16.68 -20.08 -42.43
C LYS A 422 -16.84 -20.44 -40.96
N ILE A 423 -16.24 -19.65 -40.08
CA ILE A 423 -16.37 -19.78 -38.63
C ILE A 423 -17.10 -18.55 -38.08
N VAL A 424 -18.10 -18.79 -37.24
CA VAL A 424 -18.80 -17.72 -36.51
C VAL A 424 -18.53 -17.87 -35.03
N ARG A 425 -18.21 -16.75 -34.38
CA ARG A 425 -18.11 -16.62 -32.92
C ARG A 425 -18.95 -15.43 -32.47
N SER A 426 -19.49 -15.50 -31.27
CA SER A 426 -20.26 -14.42 -30.70
C SER A 426 -20.03 -14.28 -29.20
N ARG A 427 -20.12 -13.04 -28.71
CA ARG A 427 -19.99 -12.70 -27.30
C ARG A 427 -21.07 -11.69 -26.89
N PRO A 428 -21.93 -12.00 -25.91
CA PRO A 428 -22.96 -11.09 -25.46
C PRO A 428 -22.38 -9.99 -24.56
N PHE A 429 -23.02 -8.82 -24.56
CA PHE A 429 -22.79 -7.77 -23.57
C PHE A 429 -24.06 -6.94 -23.38
N GLU A 430 -24.13 -6.17 -22.30
CA GLU A 430 -25.27 -5.34 -21.95
C GLU A 430 -24.80 -3.91 -21.66
N ILE A 431 -25.60 -2.94 -22.07
CA ILE A 431 -25.44 -1.53 -21.72
C ILE A 431 -26.64 -1.13 -20.87
N GLU A 432 -26.37 -0.66 -19.66
CA GLU A 432 -27.35 0.07 -18.85
C GLU A 432 -27.10 1.59 -18.96
N LYS A 433 -28.07 2.39 -18.50
CA LYS A 433 -27.95 3.84 -18.41
C LYS A 433 -28.09 4.30 -16.98
N PHE A 434 -27.24 5.25 -16.57
CA PHE A 434 -27.16 5.72 -15.19
C PHE A 434 -27.38 7.24 -15.08
N PRO A 435 -28.05 7.73 -14.02
CA PRO A 435 -28.30 9.16 -13.83
C PRO A 435 -27.04 10.01 -13.69
N TRP A 436 -25.91 9.42 -13.33
CA TRP A 436 -24.65 10.11 -13.13
C TRP A 436 -23.89 10.38 -14.43
N GLU A 437 -24.27 9.73 -15.54
CA GLU A 437 -23.56 9.87 -16.81
C GLU A 437 -23.44 11.33 -17.25
N HIS A 438 -22.25 11.70 -17.72
CA HIS A 438 -21.91 13.02 -18.25
C HIS A 438 -22.21 14.20 -17.33
N ASN A 439 -22.27 13.99 -16.00
CA ASN A 439 -22.44 15.10 -15.07
C ASN A 439 -21.27 16.09 -15.09
N SER A 440 -21.50 17.28 -14.54
CA SER A 440 -20.53 18.38 -14.47
C SER A 440 -20.04 18.68 -13.04
N ILE A 441 -20.20 17.73 -12.11
CA ILE A 441 -19.81 17.94 -10.70
C ILE A 441 -18.29 18.17 -10.64
N GLY A 442 -17.88 19.27 -10.02
CA GLY A 442 -16.47 19.65 -9.88
C GLY A 442 -15.87 20.32 -11.12
N CYS A 443 -16.66 20.53 -12.18
CA CYS A 443 -16.22 21.19 -13.41
C CYS A 443 -16.44 22.72 -13.39
N GLU A 444 -16.89 23.28 -12.27
CA GLU A 444 -17.13 24.71 -12.12
C GLU A 444 -15.84 25.52 -12.36
N ARG A 445 -15.97 26.62 -13.10
CA ARG A 445 -14.85 27.56 -13.37
C ARG A 445 -14.66 28.53 -12.20
N ILE A 446 -14.15 28.01 -11.09
CA ILE A 446 -13.89 28.76 -9.86
C ILE A 446 -12.47 28.52 -9.37
N VAL A 447 -11.94 29.51 -8.67
CA VAL A 447 -10.67 29.41 -7.94
C VAL A 447 -11.00 29.12 -6.48
N ILE A 448 -10.52 27.99 -5.96
CA ILE A 448 -10.78 27.57 -4.58
C ILE A 448 -9.67 28.02 -3.62
N PRO A 449 -9.93 28.34 -2.35
CA PRO A 449 -8.90 28.68 -1.38
C PRO A 449 -7.87 27.55 -1.18
N PRO A 450 -6.60 27.89 -0.88
CA PRO A 450 -6.05 29.24 -0.71
C PRO A 450 -5.60 29.87 -2.04
N PHE A 451 -5.92 29.25 -3.17
CA PHE A 451 -5.45 29.74 -4.46
C PHE A 451 -6.01 31.13 -4.77
N GLN A 452 -5.24 31.87 -5.56
CA GLN A 452 -5.59 33.22 -5.98
C GLN A 452 -5.84 33.21 -7.48
N PRO A 453 -6.75 34.06 -7.98
CA PRO A 453 -6.94 34.25 -9.41
C PRO A 453 -5.61 34.47 -10.14
N LEU A 454 -5.48 33.85 -11.32
CA LEU A 454 -4.36 34.11 -12.21
C LEU A 454 -4.32 35.60 -12.59
N THR A 455 -3.11 36.16 -12.56
CA THR A 455 -2.84 37.52 -13.03
C THR A 455 -1.81 37.52 -14.14
N TYR A 456 -1.81 38.56 -14.97
CA TYR A 456 -0.99 38.64 -16.19
C TYR A 456 -0.19 39.94 -16.20
N PRO A 457 0.86 40.07 -15.37
CA PRO A 457 1.56 41.34 -15.17
C PRO A 457 2.37 41.80 -16.40
N GLY A 458 2.57 40.91 -17.39
CA GLY A 458 3.25 41.23 -18.64
C GLY A 458 2.59 40.57 -19.85
N SER A 459 3.04 40.93 -21.05
CA SER A 459 2.56 40.34 -22.31
C SER A 459 2.91 38.87 -22.46
N ARG A 460 3.88 38.38 -21.68
CA ARG A 460 4.41 37.01 -21.68
C ARG A 460 4.54 36.45 -20.25
N GLU A 461 3.73 36.89 -19.31
CA GLU A 461 3.79 36.41 -17.92
C GLU A 461 2.40 36.01 -17.41
N ALA A 462 2.34 34.88 -16.70
CA ALA A 462 1.18 34.45 -15.93
C ALA A 462 1.60 34.11 -14.50
N ARG A 463 0.87 34.63 -13.52
CA ARG A 463 1.18 34.49 -12.09
C ARG A 463 0.05 33.75 -11.37
N ALA A 464 0.42 32.66 -10.70
CA ALA A 464 -0.38 31.89 -9.78
C ALA A 464 -0.10 32.32 -8.33
N THR A 465 -0.60 31.56 -7.34
CA THR A 465 -0.56 31.94 -5.91
C THR A 465 0.84 32.20 -5.37
N LEU A 466 1.77 31.26 -5.55
CA LEU A 466 3.15 31.36 -5.06
C LEU A 466 4.19 31.29 -6.19
N THR A 467 3.75 31.24 -7.44
CA THR A 467 4.63 31.08 -8.61
C THR A 467 4.26 32.04 -9.73
N SER A 468 5.25 32.45 -10.51
CA SER A 468 5.05 33.23 -11.74
C SER A 468 5.88 32.65 -12.87
N TYR A 469 5.29 32.55 -14.05
CA TYR A 469 5.89 31.96 -15.24
C TYR A 469 6.04 33.01 -16.33
N SER A 470 7.27 33.26 -16.75
CA SER A 470 7.58 34.05 -17.93
C SER A 470 7.82 33.11 -19.11
N PHE A 471 7.11 33.35 -20.21
CA PHE A 471 7.04 32.46 -21.36
C PHE A 471 8.05 32.83 -22.43
N ARG A 472 8.83 31.84 -22.88
CA ARG A 472 9.74 31.95 -24.03
C ARG A 472 10.05 30.58 -24.62
N ASP A 473 10.32 30.54 -25.93
CA ASP A 473 10.81 29.35 -26.64
C ASP A 473 9.90 28.13 -26.44
N GLY A 474 8.60 28.39 -26.38
CA GLY A 474 7.54 27.39 -26.18
C GLY A 474 7.32 26.95 -24.72
N PHE A 475 8.18 27.38 -23.80
CA PHE A 475 8.17 27.01 -22.39
C PHE A 475 8.39 28.23 -21.49
N PHE A 476 9.49 28.27 -20.72
CA PHE A 476 9.78 29.29 -19.71
C PHE A 476 11.21 29.81 -19.79
N ASP A 477 11.40 31.13 -19.69
CA ASP A 477 12.71 31.75 -19.49
C ASP A 477 13.00 32.13 -18.03
N ARG A 478 11.95 32.28 -17.22
CA ARG A 478 12.05 32.64 -15.80
C ARG A 478 10.89 32.04 -15.03
N ILE A 479 11.17 31.51 -13.84
CA ILE A 479 10.15 31.03 -12.89
C ILE A 479 10.41 31.66 -11.53
N ALA A 480 9.53 32.55 -11.09
CA ALA A 480 9.53 33.02 -9.70
C ALA A 480 8.81 31.99 -8.82
N ALA A 481 9.34 31.70 -7.63
CA ALA A 481 8.78 30.71 -6.70
C ALA A 481 8.99 31.12 -5.24
N GLY A 482 7.89 31.36 -4.52
CA GLY A 482 7.93 31.92 -3.17
C GLY A 482 8.60 33.29 -3.16
N ASP A 483 9.68 33.42 -2.39
CA ASP A 483 10.54 34.61 -2.30
C ASP A 483 11.66 34.64 -3.35
N ALA A 484 11.88 33.56 -4.12
CA ALA A 484 12.89 33.53 -5.17
C ALA A 484 12.35 34.21 -6.45
N PRO A 485 13.02 35.26 -6.96
CA PRO A 485 12.58 35.95 -8.18
C PRO A 485 12.81 35.12 -9.46
N ASP A 486 13.73 34.16 -9.42
CA ASP A 486 13.96 33.20 -10.48
C ASP A 486 14.69 31.95 -9.96
N ILE A 487 14.11 30.77 -10.18
CA ILE A 487 14.73 29.48 -9.84
C ILE A 487 15.47 28.85 -11.03
N LEU A 488 15.20 29.28 -12.25
CA LEU A 488 15.87 28.76 -13.45
C LEU A 488 17.27 29.37 -13.59
N ALA A 489 18.23 28.58 -14.07
CA ALA A 489 19.58 29.04 -14.37
C ALA A 489 19.75 29.47 -15.83
N ALA A 490 18.78 29.16 -16.69
CA ALA A 490 18.64 29.55 -18.08
C ALA A 490 17.22 29.18 -18.57
N PRO A 491 16.80 29.64 -19.76
CA PRO A 491 15.53 29.19 -20.33
C PRO A 491 15.45 27.67 -20.52
N ILE A 492 14.25 27.12 -20.32
CA ILE A 492 13.94 25.76 -20.75
C ILE A 492 14.03 25.73 -22.27
N SER A 493 14.80 24.79 -22.81
CA SER A 493 15.10 24.74 -24.23
C SER A 493 14.90 23.35 -24.81
N LEU A 494 14.34 23.29 -26.01
CA LEU A 494 14.25 22.09 -26.81
C LEU A 494 15.35 22.11 -27.87
N LYS A 495 16.15 21.05 -27.90
CA LYS A 495 17.24 20.87 -28.86
C LYS A 495 16.91 19.73 -29.81
N VAL A 496 17.08 19.92 -31.12
CA VAL A 496 16.98 18.87 -32.15
C VAL A 496 18.26 18.87 -32.97
N ASN A 497 18.93 17.72 -33.08
CA ASN A 497 20.17 17.55 -33.86
C ASN A 497 21.25 18.61 -33.61
N GLY A 498 21.46 19.03 -32.36
CA GLY A 498 22.43 20.09 -32.06
C GLY A 498 21.85 21.50 -31.98
N GLU A 499 20.71 21.75 -32.62
CA GLU A 499 20.10 23.09 -32.76
C GLU A 499 19.09 23.36 -31.64
N ILE A 500 19.25 24.47 -30.91
CA ILE A 500 18.24 24.95 -29.95
C ILE A 500 17.11 25.60 -30.76
N LEU A 501 15.89 25.14 -30.56
CA LEU A 501 14.71 25.66 -31.22
C LEU A 501 14.31 26.99 -30.59
N LEU A 502 14.20 28.03 -31.43
CA LEU A 502 13.73 29.34 -31.04
C LEU A 502 12.30 29.56 -31.51
N GLU A 503 11.59 30.36 -30.75
CA GLU A 503 10.22 30.74 -31.07
C GLU A 503 10.13 31.81 -32.15
N SER A 504 9.28 31.58 -33.15
CA SER A 504 8.93 32.56 -34.18
C SER A 504 7.69 33.39 -33.85
N SER A 505 6.81 32.88 -32.97
CA SER A 505 5.59 33.58 -32.57
C SER A 505 5.08 33.11 -31.23
N PHE A 506 4.59 34.05 -30.40
CA PHE A 506 3.93 33.83 -29.11
C PHE A 506 2.56 34.52 -29.09
N ARG A 507 1.53 33.87 -28.52
CA ARG A 507 0.34 34.58 -28.05
C ARG A 507 -0.36 33.87 -26.91
N PHE A 508 -1.08 34.65 -26.10
CA PHE A 508 -2.15 34.11 -25.28
C PHE A 508 -3.41 33.92 -26.15
N THR A 509 -3.98 32.73 -26.13
CA THR A 509 -5.26 32.40 -26.80
C THR A 509 -6.44 32.46 -25.83
N GLU A 510 -6.19 32.36 -24.51
CA GLU A 510 -7.17 32.57 -23.45
C GLU A 510 -6.47 33.21 -22.23
N LYS A 511 -7.16 34.14 -21.58
CA LYS A 511 -6.80 34.66 -20.24
C LYS A 511 -8.05 34.71 -19.38
N SER A 512 -8.04 34.02 -18.26
CA SER A 512 -9.10 34.09 -17.26
C SER A 512 -8.53 33.94 -15.83
N PRO A 513 -9.35 34.19 -14.79
CA PRO A 513 -8.95 33.98 -13.40
C PRO A 513 -8.55 32.54 -13.04
N ASP A 514 -9.18 31.55 -13.68
CA ASP A 514 -8.99 30.12 -13.40
C ASP A 514 -7.95 29.45 -14.31
N ARG A 515 -7.70 29.98 -15.51
CA ARG A 515 -6.77 29.38 -16.46
C ARG A 515 -6.23 30.36 -17.49
N ALA A 516 -5.15 29.98 -18.15
CA ALA A 516 -4.65 30.64 -19.36
C ALA A 516 -4.36 29.61 -20.44
N ARG A 517 -4.38 30.06 -21.70
CA ARG A 517 -3.89 29.26 -22.83
C ARG A 517 -2.90 30.05 -23.65
N THR A 518 -1.86 29.38 -24.09
CA THR A 518 -0.82 29.96 -24.93
C THR A 518 -0.65 29.13 -26.19
N GLU A 519 -0.21 29.80 -27.26
CA GLU A 519 0.20 29.18 -28.50
C GLU A 519 1.56 29.76 -28.89
N SER A 520 2.48 28.89 -29.24
CA SER A 520 3.80 29.28 -29.73
C SER A 520 4.25 28.37 -30.86
N VAL A 521 5.05 28.90 -31.77
CA VAL A 521 5.61 28.14 -32.90
C VAL A 521 7.12 28.16 -32.78
N LEU A 522 7.70 26.97 -32.72
CA LEU A 522 9.14 26.76 -32.79
C LEU A 522 9.51 26.29 -34.18
N ALA A 523 10.62 26.77 -34.71
CA ALA A 523 11.14 26.34 -36.01
C ALA A 523 12.55 25.75 -35.85
N TRP A 524 12.85 24.73 -36.65
CA TRP A 524 14.21 24.29 -36.90
C TRP A 524 14.38 24.06 -38.41
N LYS A 525 15.61 23.84 -38.87
CA LYS A 525 15.89 23.67 -40.31
C LYS A 525 15.02 22.61 -41.01
N GLY A 526 14.61 21.58 -40.28
CA GLY A 526 13.87 20.43 -40.81
C GLY A 526 12.37 20.43 -40.55
N GLY A 527 11.78 21.48 -39.95
CA GLY A 527 10.35 21.46 -39.61
C GLY A 527 9.91 22.53 -38.62
N SER A 528 8.70 22.35 -38.07
CA SER A 528 8.14 23.23 -37.04
C SER A 528 7.45 22.45 -35.93
N ILE A 529 7.37 23.04 -34.74
CA ILE A 529 6.62 22.51 -33.60
C ILE A 529 5.61 23.58 -33.16
N LEU A 530 4.33 23.24 -33.20
CA LEU A 530 3.28 24.03 -32.56
C LEU A 530 3.18 23.59 -31.10
N VAL A 531 3.40 24.52 -30.17
CA VAL A 531 3.31 24.26 -28.74
C VAL A 531 2.10 24.99 -28.18
N ASN A 532 1.09 24.22 -27.75
CA ASN A 532 -0.10 24.71 -27.07
C ASN A 532 0.05 24.52 -25.56
N GLY A 533 0.05 25.61 -24.80
CA GLY A 533 0.11 25.59 -23.34
C GLY A 533 -1.28 25.73 -22.70
N GLU A 534 -1.55 24.94 -21.66
CA GLU A 534 -2.71 25.03 -20.79
C GLU A 534 -2.24 25.27 -19.35
N PHE A 535 -2.60 26.43 -18.79
CA PHE A 535 -2.17 26.90 -17.48
C PHE A 535 -3.37 26.94 -16.55
N ASP A 536 -3.26 26.31 -15.39
CA ASP A 536 -4.32 26.26 -14.37
C ASP A 536 -3.95 27.14 -13.16
N TYR A 537 -4.93 27.55 -12.36
CA TYR A 537 -4.73 28.53 -11.29
C TYR A 537 -3.83 28.04 -10.15
N ASP A 538 -3.58 26.74 -10.04
CA ASP A 538 -2.60 26.13 -9.13
C ASP A 538 -1.15 26.20 -9.66
N GLY A 539 -0.94 26.82 -10.82
CA GLY A 539 0.36 26.92 -11.48
C GLY A 539 0.77 25.67 -12.25
N PHE A 540 -0.13 24.72 -12.48
CA PHE A 540 0.11 23.59 -13.39
C PHE A 540 0.11 24.05 -14.85
N CYS A 541 1.05 23.53 -15.64
CA CYS A 541 1.28 23.95 -17.01
C CYS A 541 1.43 22.72 -17.93
N LYS A 542 0.44 22.41 -18.74
CA LYS A 542 0.50 21.29 -19.71
C LYS A 542 0.79 21.82 -21.11
N PHE A 543 1.76 21.22 -21.78
CA PHE A 543 2.19 21.55 -23.13
C PHE A 543 1.91 20.39 -24.08
N THR A 544 1.16 20.68 -25.14
CA THR A 544 0.94 19.77 -26.27
C THR A 544 1.81 20.25 -27.43
N MET A 545 2.81 19.45 -27.78
CA MET A 545 3.74 19.70 -28.87
C MET A 545 3.32 18.93 -30.12
N THR A 546 2.86 19.61 -31.16
CA THR A 546 2.58 19.02 -32.47
C THR A 546 3.78 19.23 -33.38
N VAL A 547 4.52 18.16 -33.65
CA VAL A 547 5.75 18.15 -34.45
C VAL A 547 5.41 17.94 -35.92
N ARG A 548 5.89 18.84 -36.80
CA ARG A 548 5.66 18.81 -38.25
C ARG A 548 6.99 18.81 -38.99
N PRO A 549 7.51 17.63 -39.38
CA PRO A 549 8.73 17.55 -40.18
C PRO A 549 8.47 17.97 -41.64
N ASN A 550 9.42 18.65 -42.25
CA ASN A 550 9.41 19.00 -43.67
C ASN A 550 9.89 17.79 -44.49
N GLY A 551 8.97 16.88 -44.80
CA GLY A 551 9.32 15.59 -45.42
C GLY A 551 10.13 14.71 -44.46
N LYS A 552 10.97 13.83 -45.03
CA LYS A 552 11.77 12.88 -44.25
C LYS A 552 12.97 13.57 -43.59
N GLN A 553 13.04 13.54 -42.26
CA GLN A 553 14.10 14.15 -41.47
C GLN A 553 14.82 13.10 -40.61
N ASP A 554 16.14 13.02 -40.72
CA ASP A 554 16.96 12.17 -39.85
C ASP A 554 17.17 12.85 -38.50
N ILE A 555 16.72 12.22 -37.42
CA ILE A 555 16.82 12.75 -36.06
C ILE A 555 17.76 11.87 -35.24
N ARG A 556 18.92 12.42 -34.91
CA ARG A 556 19.94 11.77 -34.08
C ARG A 556 19.72 12.06 -32.60
N GLU A 557 19.25 13.26 -32.28
CA GLU A 557 18.95 13.69 -30.91
C GLU A 557 17.76 14.65 -30.85
N ALA A 558 16.96 14.53 -29.81
CA ALA A 558 15.95 15.49 -29.41
C ALA A 558 15.89 15.53 -27.88
N VAL A 559 16.22 16.68 -27.28
CA VAL A 559 16.41 16.81 -25.82
C VAL A 559 15.72 18.08 -25.32
N LEU A 560 14.85 17.94 -24.32
CA LEU A 560 14.31 19.06 -23.57
C LEU A 560 15.14 19.25 -22.29
N ALA A 561 15.76 20.42 -22.13
CA ALA A 561 16.65 20.73 -21.01
C ALA A 561 15.97 21.72 -20.04
N VAL A 562 15.94 21.36 -18.76
CA VAL A 562 15.31 22.15 -17.68
C VAL A 562 16.39 22.50 -16.64
N PRO A 563 17.03 23.68 -16.73
CA PRO A 563 18.16 24.04 -15.87
C PRO A 563 17.71 24.78 -14.61
N LEU A 564 17.83 24.14 -13.44
CA LEU A 564 17.56 24.74 -12.13
C LEU A 564 18.86 25.26 -11.50
N LYS A 565 18.82 26.40 -10.82
CA LYS A 565 19.98 26.92 -10.07
C LYS A 565 20.42 25.92 -9.01
N GLY A 566 21.74 25.77 -8.86
CA GLY A 566 22.35 24.75 -8.00
C GLY A 566 21.96 24.89 -6.53
N GLU A 567 21.69 26.11 -6.05
CA GLU A 567 21.23 26.38 -4.68
C GLU A 567 19.85 25.78 -4.36
N TYR A 568 19.00 25.63 -5.39
CA TYR A 568 17.68 25.02 -5.28
C TYR A 568 17.67 23.55 -5.69
N ALA A 569 18.75 22.97 -6.21
CA ALA A 569 18.76 21.59 -6.71
C ALA A 569 19.45 20.62 -5.74
N LYS A 570 18.74 20.25 -4.66
CA LYS A 570 19.26 19.45 -3.53
C LYS A 570 18.60 18.08 -3.36
N LEU A 571 17.35 17.94 -3.78
CA LEU A 571 16.47 16.79 -3.57
C LEU A 571 15.90 16.34 -4.92
N VAL A 572 15.59 15.04 -5.05
CA VAL A 572 14.91 14.46 -6.21
C VAL A 572 13.78 13.57 -5.74
N HIS A 573 12.67 13.60 -6.49
CA HIS A 573 11.58 12.65 -6.36
C HIS A 573 11.14 12.15 -7.74
N SER A 574 11.18 10.84 -8.00
CA SER A 574 10.70 10.27 -9.27
C SER A 574 9.74 9.11 -9.02
N VAL A 575 8.66 9.07 -9.78
CA VAL A 575 7.55 8.12 -9.61
C VAL A 575 7.33 7.32 -10.90
N CYS A 576 7.11 6.00 -10.77
CA CYS A 576 6.85 5.08 -11.90
C CYS A 576 6.12 3.79 -11.48
N ASN A 577 4.93 3.92 -10.87
CA ASN A 577 4.03 2.83 -10.45
C ASN A 577 4.70 1.68 -9.66
N GLN A 578 5.75 1.97 -8.89
CA GLN A 578 6.35 1.06 -7.90
C GLN A 578 6.26 1.73 -6.52
N MET A 579 5.05 1.87 -5.99
CA MET A 579 4.81 2.39 -4.64
C MET A 579 5.73 1.70 -3.63
N LYS A 580 6.24 2.49 -2.67
CA LYS A 580 7.28 2.13 -1.69
C LYS A 580 8.71 2.01 -2.24
N TYR A 581 8.93 2.15 -3.55
CA TYR A 581 10.27 2.06 -4.20
C TYR A 581 10.60 3.24 -5.13
N ASN A 582 9.85 4.32 -5.02
CA ASN A 582 10.10 5.54 -5.80
C ASN A 582 11.33 6.26 -5.24
N ASP A 583 12.11 6.89 -6.12
CA ASP A 583 13.26 7.68 -5.69
C ASP A 583 12.77 8.90 -4.92
N ALA A 584 13.29 9.11 -3.71
CA ALA A 584 12.94 10.21 -2.82
C ALA A 584 14.10 10.44 -1.85
N ASP A 585 15.08 11.25 -2.26
CA ASP A 585 16.27 11.51 -1.44
C ASP A 585 17.01 12.78 -1.88
N PHE A 586 18.15 13.07 -1.23
CA PHE A 586 19.14 14.02 -1.71
C PHE A 586 19.68 13.63 -3.08
N ILE A 587 19.85 14.62 -3.95
CA ILE A 587 20.62 14.44 -5.18
C ILE A 587 22.08 14.16 -4.78
N PRO A 588 22.70 13.08 -5.27
CA PRO A 588 24.09 12.77 -4.96
C PRO A 588 25.06 13.94 -5.21
N PRO A 589 26.14 14.05 -4.41
CA PRO A 589 27.20 15.02 -4.65
C PRO A 589 28.00 14.66 -5.91
N GLY A 590 28.78 15.63 -6.42
CA GLY A 590 29.65 15.45 -7.59
C GLY A 590 29.15 16.15 -8.86
N ASN A 591 30.04 16.32 -9.83
CA ASN A 591 29.76 16.94 -11.14
C ASN A 591 29.40 15.88 -12.18
N GLY A 592 28.69 16.28 -13.24
CA GLY A 592 28.22 15.39 -14.30
C GLY A 592 26.87 14.76 -13.99
N VAL A 593 26.61 13.54 -14.47
CA VAL A 593 25.32 12.86 -14.27
C VAL A 593 25.22 12.36 -12.83
N VAL A 594 24.32 12.98 -12.04
CA VAL A 594 24.10 12.71 -10.61
C VAL A 594 22.87 11.86 -10.34
N TRP A 595 21.95 11.74 -11.31
CA TRP A 595 20.79 10.84 -11.25
C TRP A 595 20.41 10.39 -12.66
N ARG A 596 19.90 9.15 -12.79
CA ARG A 596 19.49 8.51 -14.05
C ARG A 596 18.16 7.79 -13.89
N SER A 597 17.31 7.83 -14.92
CA SER A 597 16.04 7.12 -14.88
C SER A 597 16.19 5.59 -14.82
N SER A 598 17.27 5.01 -15.33
CA SER A 598 17.57 3.58 -15.21
C SER A 598 17.90 3.11 -13.79
N GLN A 599 18.24 4.02 -12.87
CA GLN A 599 18.57 3.66 -11.48
C GLN A 599 17.32 3.34 -10.65
N THR A 600 16.18 3.95 -10.96
CA THR A 600 14.92 3.66 -10.26
C THR A 600 14.40 2.27 -10.67
N LYS A 601 13.73 1.57 -9.76
CA LYS A 601 13.08 0.29 -10.06
C LYS A 601 11.93 0.44 -11.06
N LEU A 602 11.92 -0.39 -12.09
CA LEU A 602 10.93 -0.34 -13.19
C LEU A 602 9.65 -1.11 -12.89
N HIS A 603 8.49 -0.55 -13.22
CA HIS A 603 7.24 -1.31 -13.23
C HIS A 603 7.35 -2.52 -14.21
N PRO A 604 6.91 -3.75 -13.85
CA PRO A 604 7.10 -4.94 -14.69
C PRO A 604 6.47 -4.87 -16.08
N GLN A 605 5.44 -4.03 -16.26
CA GLN A 605 4.77 -3.84 -17.56
C GLN A 605 5.44 -2.76 -18.42
N LEU A 606 6.25 -1.88 -17.84
CA LEU A 606 6.94 -0.84 -18.59
C LEU A 606 8.17 -1.44 -19.30
N ARG A 607 8.40 -1.11 -20.57
CA ARG A 607 9.64 -1.44 -21.28
C ARG A 607 10.50 -0.20 -21.43
N GLY A 608 11.81 -0.35 -21.29
CA GLY A 608 12.76 0.78 -21.31
C GLY A 608 12.92 1.44 -19.95
N ASN A 609 13.48 2.66 -19.93
CA ASN A 609 13.82 3.42 -18.72
C ASN A 609 13.09 4.77 -18.62
N PHE A 610 11.97 4.96 -19.32
CA PHE A 610 11.09 6.12 -19.19
C PHE A 610 10.52 6.25 -17.77
N ARG A 611 10.36 7.47 -17.24
CA ARG A 611 9.61 7.73 -15.99
C ARG A 611 8.51 8.75 -16.28
N PRO A 612 7.28 8.54 -15.81
CA PRO A 612 6.20 9.47 -16.05
C PRO A 612 6.31 10.77 -15.24
N TYR A 613 7.09 10.79 -14.15
CA TYR A 613 7.20 11.94 -13.25
C TYR A 613 8.60 12.07 -12.62
N VAL A 614 9.13 13.30 -12.61
CA VAL A 614 10.33 13.70 -11.87
C VAL A 614 10.13 15.11 -11.31
N TRP A 615 10.33 15.28 -10.01
CA TRP A 615 10.52 16.57 -9.36
C TRP A 615 11.96 16.67 -8.84
N PHE A 616 12.54 17.86 -8.92
CA PHE A 616 13.81 18.17 -8.30
C PHE A 616 13.82 19.61 -7.77
N GLY A 617 14.44 19.81 -6.62
CA GLY A 617 14.29 21.04 -5.86
C GLY A 617 15.00 21.01 -4.51
N ASP A 618 14.66 21.95 -3.64
CA ASP A 618 15.03 21.98 -2.22
C ASP A 618 13.80 21.69 -1.36
N THR A 619 13.83 22.03 -0.07
CA THR A 619 12.69 21.77 0.83
C THR A 619 11.39 22.40 0.33
N GLU A 620 11.43 23.53 -0.39
CA GLU A 620 10.24 24.27 -0.81
C GLU A 620 10.21 24.49 -2.34
N LYS A 621 11.33 24.96 -2.88
CA LYS A 621 11.46 25.47 -4.25
C LYS A 621 11.95 24.39 -5.18
N GLY A 622 11.32 24.26 -6.34
CA GLY A 622 11.69 23.23 -7.30
C GLY A 622 10.75 23.22 -8.49
N ILE A 623 10.91 22.21 -9.34
CA ILE A 623 10.05 22.02 -10.51
C ILE A 623 9.78 20.54 -10.74
N ALA A 624 8.50 20.22 -10.92
CA ALA A 624 8.05 18.92 -11.40
C ALA A 624 7.94 18.93 -12.93
N TRP A 625 8.40 17.87 -13.57
CA TRP A 625 8.17 17.51 -14.96
C TRP A 625 7.40 16.19 -15.02
N MET A 626 6.50 16.04 -16.01
CA MET A 626 5.79 14.78 -16.24
C MET A 626 5.37 14.56 -17.69
N SER A 627 5.16 13.30 -18.04
CA SER A 627 4.52 12.85 -19.28
C SER A 627 3.81 11.51 -19.03
N GLU A 628 2.66 11.28 -19.66
CA GLU A 628 1.91 10.03 -19.45
C GLU A 628 2.47 8.85 -20.28
N SER A 629 3.27 9.09 -21.31
CA SER A 629 3.72 8.04 -22.24
C SER A 629 4.98 8.43 -23.00
N ASP A 630 5.82 7.43 -23.32
CA ASP A 630 6.95 7.55 -24.24
C ASP A 630 6.56 7.30 -25.70
N ARG A 631 5.26 7.31 -26.03
CA ARG A 631 4.78 7.18 -27.42
C ARG A 631 5.42 8.26 -28.30
N PHE A 632 5.96 7.83 -29.44
CA PHE A 632 6.74 8.63 -30.40
C PHE A 632 8.16 9.03 -29.95
N TRP A 633 8.61 8.58 -28.78
CA TRP A 633 10.00 8.70 -28.39
C TRP A 633 10.82 7.59 -29.05
N SER A 634 12.12 7.82 -29.23
CA SER A 634 13.04 6.83 -29.78
C SER A 634 14.17 6.59 -28.79
N LEU A 635 13.99 5.54 -27.99
CA LEU A 635 14.82 5.23 -26.83
C LEU A 635 15.73 4.02 -27.06
N SER A 636 16.99 4.15 -26.67
CA SER A 636 17.97 3.07 -26.57
C SER A 636 17.86 2.42 -25.18
N PRO A 637 17.99 1.08 -25.07
CA PRO A 637 18.08 0.43 -23.77
C PRO A 637 19.34 0.83 -22.99
N ASP A 638 20.40 1.28 -23.68
CA ASP A 638 21.71 1.57 -23.10
C ASP A 638 21.89 3.04 -22.67
N ARG A 639 20.88 3.88 -22.88
CA ARG A 639 20.92 5.31 -22.56
C ARG A 639 19.67 5.73 -21.82
N ASP A 640 19.81 6.63 -20.86
CA ASP A 640 18.71 7.10 -20.03
C ASP A 640 17.75 8.02 -20.79
N ALA A 641 16.45 7.78 -20.61
CA ALA A 641 15.41 8.69 -21.05
C ALA A 641 15.45 10.00 -20.27
N LEU A 642 15.81 9.97 -18.98
CA LEU A 642 15.91 11.16 -18.12
C LEU A 642 17.19 11.14 -17.29
N GLU A 643 17.86 12.29 -17.19
CA GLU A 643 19.09 12.45 -16.41
C GLU A 643 19.11 13.80 -15.68
N LEU A 644 19.62 13.83 -14.44
CA LEU A 644 20.01 15.08 -13.79
C LEU A 644 21.52 15.26 -13.94
N VAL A 645 21.92 16.38 -14.56
CA VAL A 645 23.34 16.72 -14.81
C VAL A 645 23.74 17.95 -14.02
N ARG A 646 24.67 17.79 -13.07
CA ARG A 646 25.23 18.87 -12.27
C ARG A 646 26.42 19.50 -12.97
N SER A 647 26.42 20.83 -13.00
CA SER A 647 27.58 21.68 -13.32
C SER A 647 27.77 22.71 -12.21
N ALA A 648 28.72 23.63 -12.34
CA ALA A 648 29.17 24.49 -11.24
C ALA A 648 28.04 25.31 -10.58
N ASP A 649 27.10 25.84 -11.36
CA ASP A 649 26.05 26.77 -10.89
C ASP A 649 24.62 26.21 -11.01
N ARG A 650 24.44 25.03 -11.61
CA ARG A 650 23.11 24.49 -11.97
C ARG A 650 23.05 22.97 -11.99
N VAL A 651 21.84 22.45 -11.86
CA VAL A 651 21.48 21.06 -12.17
C VAL A 651 20.42 21.09 -13.28
N THR A 652 20.66 20.34 -14.35
CA THR A 652 19.75 20.30 -15.50
C THR A 652 19.08 18.94 -15.59
N LEU A 653 17.75 18.91 -15.64
CA LEU A 653 17.01 17.73 -16.08
C LEU A 653 17.05 17.69 -17.61
N ASN A 654 17.65 16.65 -18.16
CA ASN A 654 17.64 16.34 -19.58
C ASN A 654 16.57 15.27 -19.86
N VAL A 655 15.58 15.63 -20.68
CA VAL A 655 14.54 14.72 -21.16
C VAL A 655 14.88 14.30 -22.59
N ASN A 656 15.48 13.12 -22.72
CA ASN A 656 16.05 12.59 -23.95
C ASN A 656 14.97 11.88 -24.80
N MET A 657 14.11 12.63 -25.49
CA MET A 657 13.03 12.07 -26.32
C MET A 657 13.54 11.25 -27.52
N VAL A 658 14.71 11.60 -28.06
CA VAL A 658 15.43 10.80 -29.05
C VAL A 658 16.86 10.62 -28.57
N ASN A 659 17.19 9.42 -28.10
CA ASN A 659 18.55 8.98 -27.79
C ASN A 659 18.99 7.74 -28.58
N LYS A 660 18.06 7.16 -29.36
CA LYS A 660 18.30 6.21 -30.45
C LYS A 660 17.93 6.91 -31.77
N PRO A 661 18.84 7.05 -32.74
CA PRO A 661 18.55 7.71 -34.01
C PRO A 661 17.28 7.14 -34.69
N THR A 662 16.49 8.04 -35.26
CA THR A 662 15.19 7.73 -35.89
C THR A 662 14.90 8.69 -37.05
N VAL A 663 13.77 8.48 -37.71
CA VAL A 663 13.28 9.34 -38.78
C VAL A 663 11.94 9.95 -38.37
N TRP A 664 11.81 11.26 -38.57
CA TRP A 664 10.51 11.94 -38.52
C TRP A 664 10.06 12.27 -39.94
N GLU A 665 8.89 11.74 -40.33
CA GLU A 665 8.33 11.92 -41.67
C GLU A 665 6.85 12.32 -41.70
N ARG A 666 6.14 12.17 -40.56
CA ARG A 666 4.72 12.49 -40.40
C ARG A 666 4.49 13.34 -39.17
N GLU A 667 3.37 14.06 -39.15
CA GLU A 667 2.94 14.79 -37.96
C GLU A 667 2.66 13.82 -36.80
N PHE A 668 3.10 14.20 -35.60
CA PHE A 668 2.76 13.50 -34.36
C PHE A 668 2.72 14.49 -33.19
N THR A 669 2.17 14.03 -32.07
CA THR A 669 1.97 14.86 -30.87
C THR A 669 2.62 14.22 -29.65
N ILE A 670 3.34 15.03 -28.88
CA ILE A 670 3.88 14.67 -27.55
C ILE A 670 3.26 15.61 -26.51
N GLN A 671 2.91 15.05 -25.34
CA GLN A 671 2.40 15.82 -24.21
C GLN A 671 3.36 15.78 -23.03
N GLN A 672 3.61 16.94 -22.45
CA GLN A 672 4.45 17.11 -21.27
C GLN A 672 3.82 18.15 -20.34
N ALA A 673 4.12 18.12 -19.06
CA ALA A 673 3.65 19.15 -18.13
C ALA A 673 4.68 19.51 -17.07
N PHE A 674 4.51 20.71 -16.52
CA PHE A 674 5.36 21.29 -15.50
C PHE A 674 4.55 21.88 -14.37
N GLN A 675 5.12 21.90 -13.16
CA GLN A 675 4.61 22.69 -12.05
C GLN A 675 5.74 23.04 -11.09
N ALA A 676 5.97 24.34 -10.88
CA ALA A 676 6.93 24.83 -9.91
C ALA A 676 6.36 24.76 -8.49
N THR A 677 7.25 24.57 -7.51
CA THR A 677 6.93 24.54 -6.08
C THR A 677 7.61 25.71 -5.37
N PRO A 678 7.07 26.23 -4.25
CA PRO A 678 5.86 25.77 -3.56
C PRO A 678 4.57 26.17 -4.30
N VAL A 679 3.57 25.30 -4.29
CA VAL A 679 2.30 25.52 -5.02
C VAL A 679 1.34 26.45 -4.27
N LYS A 680 1.23 26.26 -2.95
CA LYS A 680 0.38 27.04 -2.05
C LYS A 680 0.96 27.00 -0.63
N PRO A 681 0.59 27.94 0.27
CA PRO A 681 1.11 27.92 1.64
C PRO A 681 0.47 26.80 2.46
N GLN A 682 1.22 26.20 3.40
CA GLN A 682 0.61 25.38 4.45
C GLN A 682 -0.33 26.25 5.33
N PRO A 683 -1.45 25.71 5.82
CA PRO A 683 -2.39 26.52 6.58
C PRO A 683 -1.87 26.79 7.99
N GLU A 684 -2.17 27.97 8.55
CA GLU A 684 -1.73 28.36 9.91
C GLU A 684 -2.23 27.39 10.99
N TYR A 685 -3.44 26.84 10.81
CA TYR A 685 -4.03 25.87 11.74
C TYR A 685 -3.47 24.46 11.61
N ARG A 686 -2.45 24.19 10.76
CA ARG A 686 -1.91 22.82 10.58
C ARG A 686 -1.53 22.13 11.89
N ARG A 687 -1.09 22.92 12.88
CA ARG A 687 -0.73 22.46 14.24
C ARG A 687 -1.92 22.12 15.13
N ARG A 688 -3.15 22.42 14.68
CA ARG A 688 -4.37 22.08 15.40
C ARG A 688 -4.90 20.71 15.00
N LEU A 689 -4.68 20.26 13.75
CA LEU A 689 -5.20 18.98 13.30
C LEU A 689 -4.54 17.80 14.01
N MET A 690 -5.36 16.85 14.45
CA MET A 690 -4.98 15.59 15.06
C MET A 690 -5.92 14.48 14.57
N GLU A 691 -5.41 13.25 14.45
CA GLU A 691 -6.22 12.09 14.03
C GLU A 691 -6.62 11.29 15.27
N ARG A 692 -7.91 11.31 15.63
CA ARG A 692 -8.49 10.55 16.75
C ARG A 692 -7.82 10.79 18.11
N VAL A 693 -7.26 11.98 18.34
CA VAL A 693 -6.61 12.37 19.60
C VAL A 693 -7.14 13.74 20.05
N LYS A 694 -7.50 13.85 21.34
CA LYS A 694 -7.95 15.09 21.95
C LYS A 694 -6.85 15.72 22.82
N PHE A 695 -6.21 16.76 22.29
CA PHE A 695 -5.34 17.66 23.04
C PHE A 695 -5.96 19.06 23.16
N VAL A 696 -5.41 19.90 24.03
CA VAL A 696 -5.85 21.28 24.19
C VAL A 696 -5.68 22.05 22.87
N ASN A 697 -6.72 22.79 22.46
CA ASN A 697 -6.78 23.56 21.21
C ASN A 697 -6.62 22.75 19.90
N ALA A 698 -6.65 21.41 19.97
CA ALA A 698 -6.62 20.56 18.78
C ALA A 698 -8.02 20.43 18.15
N TRP A 699 -8.04 20.26 16.83
CA TRP A 699 -9.20 19.88 16.03
C TRP A 699 -9.04 18.41 15.65
N ASN A 700 -10.00 17.59 16.04
CA ASN A 700 -9.95 16.16 15.86
C ASN A 700 -10.54 15.78 14.50
N LEU A 701 -9.68 15.51 13.53
CA LEU A 701 -10.06 14.83 12.30
C LEU A 701 -10.29 13.36 12.64
N CYS A 702 -11.42 12.80 12.24
CA CYS A 702 -11.71 11.40 12.47
C CYS A 702 -11.99 10.73 11.15
N THR A 703 -10.95 10.08 10.60
CA THR A 703 -11.12 9.17 9.48
C THR A 703 -11.93 7.97 9.94
N LEU A 704 -13.06 7.70 9.30
CA LEU A 704 -13.89 6.53 9.55
C LEU A 704 -13.28 5.34 8.80
N ALA A 705 -12.30 4.69 9.44
CA ALA A 705 -11.49 3.62 8.84
C ALA A 705 -12.34 2.43 8.38
N GLY A 706 -12.40 2.23 7.06
CA GLY A 706 -13.19 1.20 6.40
C GLY A 706 -14.68 1.56 6.30
N PRO A 707 -15.36 1.16 5.21
CA PRO A 707 -16.77 1.51 4.98
C PRO A 707 -17.73 0.87 5.98
N ALA A 708 -17.36 -0.22 6.65
CA ALA A 708 -18.14 -0.77 7.75
C ALA A 708 -18.37 0.25 8.88
N CYS A 709 -17.45 1.21 9.10
CA CYS A 709 -17.56 2.22 10.15
C CYS A 709 -18.43 3.43 9.79
N TRP A 710 -18.85 3.59 8.53
CA TRP A 710 -19.65 4.76 8.10
C TRP A 710 -20.83 4.41 7.19
N SER A 711 -20.84 3.22 6.62
CA SER A 711 -21.72 2.81 5.52
C SER A 711 -22.37 1.44 5.73
N GLY A 712 -21.86 0.64 6.68
CA GLY A 712 -22.25 -0.76 6.84
C GLY A 712 -21.75 -1.67 5.70
N GLY A 713 -20.84 -1.18 4.84
CA GLY A 713 -20.26 -1.96 3.75
C GLY A 713 -19.34 -3.08 4.22
N LEU A 714 -19.35 -4.21 3.51
CA LEU A 714 -18.61 -5.44 3.85
C LEU A 714 -17.30 -5.65 3.09
N GLY A 715 -17.01 -4.80 2.11
CA GLY A 715 -15.72 -4.75 1.38
C GLY A 715 -15.04 -3.41 1.62
N ALA A 716 -13.77 -3.24 1.23
CA ALA A 716 -13.14 -1.92 1.32
C ALA A 716 -13.79 -0.93 0.33
N ALA A 717 -13.91 0.34 0.71
CA ALA A 717 -14.10 1.46 -0.22
C ALA A 717 -15.34 1.51 -1.17
N TYR A 718 -16.56 1.21 -0.70
CA TYR A 718 -17.76 1.59 -1.46
C TYR A 718 -17.93 3.13 -1.52
N PHE A 719 -18.40 3.66 -2.67
CA PHE A 719 -18.76 5.08 -2.81
C PHE A 719 -20.11 5.44 -2.19
N HIS A 720 -20.89 4.44 -1.76
CA HIS A 720 -22.20 4.61 -1.13
C HIS A 720 -22.41 3.59 0.01
N PRO A 721 -23.33 3.86 0.96
CA PRO A 721 -23.72 2.90 1.99
C PRO A 721 -24.30 1.60 1.45
N LEU A 722 -24.32 0.58 2.30
CA LEU A 722 -24.99 -0.70 2.02
C LEU A 722 -26.46 -0.45 1.65
N ASN A 723 -26.89 -1.00 0.52
CA ASN A 723 -28.21 -0.79 -0.09
C ASN A 723 -28.60 0.70 -0.27
N GLU A 724 -27.63 1.60 -0.34
CA GLU A 724 -27.85 3.05 -0.36
C GLU A 724 -28.66 3.60 0.85
N ASP A 725 -28.64 2.91 2.00
CA ASP A 725 -29.27 3.40 3.24
C ASP A 725 -28.37 4.42 3.96
N TYR A 726 -28.65 5.71 3.75
CA TYR A 726 -27.90 6.82 4.37
C TYR A 726 -28.30 7.12 5.82
N SER A 727 -29.26 6.38 6.41
CA SER A 727 -29.76 6.66 7.76
C SER A 727 -28.65 6.62 8.83
N TYR A 728 -27.64 5.75 8.66
CA TYR A 728 -26.50 5.69 9.58
C TYR A 728 -25.57 6.90 9.42
N VAL A 729 -25.29 7.35 8.20
CA VAL A 729 -24.54 8.59 7.96
C VAL A 729 -25.27 9.79 8.59
N ASN A 730 -26.60 9.85 8.44
CA ASN A 730 -27.40 10.90 9.07
C ASN A 730 -27.35 10.82 10.61
N LEU A 731 -27.32 9.61 11.19
CA LEU A 731 -27.14 9.43 12.64
C LEU A 731 -25.79 10.01 13.10
N LEU A 732 -24.70 9.68 12.41
CA LEU A 732 -23.36 10.19 12.73
C LEU A 732 -23.32 11.72 12.68
N LYS A 733 -23.97 12.33 11.68
CA LYS A 733 -24.09 13.80 11.54
C LYS A 733 -24.85 14.45 12.69
N LYS A 734 -25.95 13.84 13.16
CA LYS A 734 -26.78 14.42 14.24
C LYS A 734 -26.04 14.54 15.56
N ARG A 735 -25.06 13.66 15.80
CA ARG A 735 -24.25 13.60 17.03
C ARG A 735 -25.08 13.51 18.32
N GLN A 736 -26.26 12.92 18.23
CA GLN A 736 -27.14 12.64 19.36
C GLN A 736 -27.08 11.14 19.65
N PHE A 737 -26.32 10.76 20.66
CA PHE A 737 -26.02 9.36 20.95
C PHE A 737 -26.43 9.00 22.37
N SER A 738 -27.04 7.82 22.52
CA SER A 738 -27.35 7.20 23.81
C SER A 738 -27.11 5.70 23.70
N LYS A 739 -26.71 5.04 24.78
CA LYS A 739 -26.37 3.61 24.71
C LYS A 739 -27.53 2.78 24.15
N GLU A 740 -28.73 2.97 24.70
CA GLU A 740 -29.93 2.23 24.30
C GLU A 740 -30.38 2.60 22.88
N GLY A 741 -30.32 3.88 22.50
CA GLY A 741 -30.73 4.34 21.18
C GLY A 741 -29.77 3.91 20.08
N ASP A 742 -28.46 3.95 20.36
CA ASP A 742 -27.38 3.51 19.46
C ASP A 742 -27.54 1.99 19.17
N GLU A 743 -27.75 1.16 20.21
CA GLU A 743 -27.95 -0.28 20.07
C GLU A 743 -29.22 -0.62 19.27
N GLN A 744 -30.35 0.02 19.59
CA GLN A 744 -31.61 -0.18 18.86
C GLN A 744 -31.49 0.21 17.37
N PHE A 745 -30.83 1.34 17.08
CA PHE A 745 -30.61 1.77 15.70
C PHE A 745 -29.77 0.74 14.94
N ILE A 746 -28.67 0.27 15.53
CA ILE A 746 -27.75 -0.67 14.89
C ILE A 746 -28.45 -1.98 14.56
N GLU A 747 -29.20 -2.56 15.49
CA GLU A 747 -29.96 -3.80 15.21
C GLU A 747 -30.98 -3.59 14.10
N ALA A 748 -31.74 -2.49 14.14
CA ALA A 748 -32.70 -2.17 13.10
C ALA A 748 -32.03 -1.94 11.73
N PHE A 749 -30.85 -1.31 11.70
CA PHE A 749 -30.08 -1.10 10.48
C PHE A 749 -29.57 -2.42 9.90
N ILE A 750 -29.04 -3.32 10.74
CA ILE A 750 -28.58 -4.66 10.32
C ILE A 750 -29.76 -5.49 9.81
N GLU A 751 -30.90 -5.47 10.48
CA GLU A 751 -32.08 -6.22 10.04
C GLU A 751 -32.57 -5.75 8.67
N ARG A 752 -32.64 -4.42 8.44
CA ARG A 752 -33.06 -3.90 7.13
C ARG A 752 -32.06 -4.17 6.01
N ASN A 753 -30.75 -4.13 6.30
CA ASN A 753 -29.73 -4.09 5.26
C ASN A 753 -28.92 -5.38 5.09
N ALA A 754 -28.90 -6.24 6.11
CA ALA A 754 -28.04 -7.41 6.20
C ALA A 754 -28.72 -8.61 6.91
N ALA A 755 -30.06 -8.68 6.94
CA ALA A 755 -30.78 -9.80 7.57
C ALA A 755 -30.37 -11.18 7.01
N SER A 756 -30.04 -11.25 5.71
CA SER A 756 -29.62 -12.49 5.04
C SER A 756 -28.15 -12.87 5.27
N GLN A 757 -27.35 -11.99 5.89
CA GLN A 757 -25.94 -12.26 6.15
C GLN A 757 -25.78 -13.25 7.33
N PRO A 758 -24.70 -14.04 7.36
CA PRO A 758 -24.42 -14.92 8.50
C PRO A 758 -24.14 -14.12 9.80
N GLU A 759 -24.31 -14.74 10.97
CA GLU A 759 -24.25 -14.03 12.26
C GLU A 759 -22.86 -13.45 12.60
N ASP A 760 -21.78 -14.05 12.11
CA ASP A 760 -20.44 -13.51 12.26
C ASP A 760 -20.27 -12.19 11.48
N MET A 761 -20.86 -12.09 10.30
CA MET A 761 -20.93 -10.87 9.49
C MET A 761 -21.82 -9.82 10.12
N LYS A 762 -22.99 -10.19 10.66
CA LYS A 762 -23.84 -9.28 11.44
C LYS A 762 -23.10 -8.75 12.67
N SER A 763 -22.42 -9.63 13.39
CA SER A 763 -21.58 -9.28 14.53
C SER A 763 -20.40 -8.37 14.14
N PHE A 764 -19.79 -8.60 12.98
CA PHE A 764 -18.78 -7.71 12.41
C PHE A 764 -19.35 -6.31 12.16
N LEU A 765 -20.50 -6.21 11.49
CA LEU A 765 -21.18 -4.94 11.23
C LEU A 765 -21.51 -4.21 12.52
N ARG A 766 -22.12 -4.90 13.49
CA ARG A 766 -22.47 -4.35 14.81
C ARG A 766 -21.27 -3.67 15.48
N ARG A 767 -20.12 -4.36 15.54
CA ARG A 767 -18.88 -3.80 16.12
C ARG A 767 -18.37 -2.58 15.36
N HIS A 768 -18.42 -2.59 14.03
CA HIS A 768 -17.90 -1.48 13.23
C HIS A 768 -18.83 -0.26 13.22
N LEU A 769 -20.15 -0.48 13.24
CA LEU A 769 -21.13 0.59 13.42
C LEU A 769 -21.02 1.21 14.84
N GLN A 770 -20.78 0.41 15.87
CA GLN A 770 -20.46 0.95 17.21
C GLN A 770 -19.16 1.77 17.19
N ARG A 771 -18.14 1.30 16.48
CA ARG A 771 -16.87 2.02 16.31
C ARG A 771 -17.04 3.36 15.57
N GLY A 772 -17.85 3.40 14.52
CA GLY A 772 -18.20 4.63 13.81
C GLY A 772 -18.86 5.67 14.71
N ILE A 773 -19.79 5.25 15.56
CA ILE A 773 -20.41 6.12 16.57
C ILE A 773 -19.36 6.62 17.57
N ALA A 774 -18.44 5.77 18.03
CA ALA A 774 -17.37 6.18 18.93
C ALA A 774 -16.45 7.25 18.31
N PHE A 775 -16.13 7.13 17.01
CA PHE A 775 -15.40 8.15 16.27
C PHE A 775 -16.21 9.45 16.11
N ALA A 776 -17.50 9.36 15.82
CA ALA A 776 -18.37 10.52 15.72
C ALA A 776 -18.53 11.29 17.05
N LYS A 777 -18.49 10.60 18.20
CA LYS A 777 -18.47 11.22 19.53
C LYS A 777 -17.21 12.07 19.79
N MET A 778 -16.09 11.76 19.14
CA MET A 778 -14.82 12.43 19.38
C MET A 778 -14.39 13.41 18.30
N GLY A 779 -14.79 13.22 17.04
CA GLY A 779 -14.30 14.00 15.91
C GLY A 779 -14.96 15.36 15.78
N ASP A 780 -14.21 16.38 15.40
CA ASP A 780 -14.75 17.65 14.91
C ASP A 780 -15.16 17.52 13.43
N TYR A 781 -14.41 16.72 12.67
CA TYR A 781 -14.64 16.40 11.26
C TYR A 781 -14.73 14.89 11.06
N LEU A 782 -15.74 14.42 10.33
CA LEU A 782 -15.92 13.02 9.97
C LEU A 782 -15.63 12.81 8.49
N ILE A 783 -14.58 12.02 8.22
CA ILE A 783 -14.13 11.76 6.85
C ILE A 783 -14.25 10.26 6.54
N PRO A 784 -14.95 9.85 5.47
CA PRO A 784 -14.99 8.46 5.06
C PRO A 784 -13.65 8.06 4.44
N TYR A 785 -13.12 6.91 4.84
CA TYR A 785 -12.11 6.22 4.05
C TYR A 785 -12.74 5.71 2.75
N ILE A 786 -12.19 6.14 1.62
CA ILE A 786 -12.55 5.71 0.28
C ILE A 786 -11.26 5.45 -0.48
N ASN A 787 -11.23 4.47 -1.37
CA ASN A 787 -10.10 4.24 -2.26
C ASN A 787 -10.42 4.85 -3.61
N ALA A 788 -9.55 5.72 -4.12
CA ALA A 788 -9.77 6.44 -5.38
C ALA A 788 -9.92 5.51 -6.60
N ARG A 789 -9.47 4.26 -6.48
CA ARG A 789 -9.36 3.28 -7.58
C ARG A 789 -10.14 1.99 -7.34
N PHE A 790 -11.04 1.95 -6.37
CA PHE A 790 -11.80 0.73 -6.07
C PHE A 790 -12.92 0.48 -7.09
N SER A 791 -13.06 -0.78 -7.50
CA SER A 791 -14.24 -1.26 -8.23
C SER A 791 -14.61 -2.68 -7.78
N HIS A 792 -15.85 -3.08 -8.06
CA HIS A 792 -16.34 -4.41 -7.70
C HIS A 792 -17.24 -5.00 -8.79
N MET A 793 -17.10 -6.29 -9.07
CA MET A 793 -17.82 -6.98 -10.16
C MET A 793 -19.34 -6.97 -10.00
N ASP A 794 -19.84 -6.88 -8.77
CA ASP A 794 -21.27 -6.86 -8.48
C ASP A 794 -21.93 -5.50 -8.75
N TRP A 795 -21.16 -4.44 -8.94
CA TRP A 795 -21.74 -3.13 -9.21
C TRP A 795 -22.40 -3.10 -10.60
N ARG A 796 -23.61 -2.52 -10.67
CA ARG A 796 -24.38 -2.45 -11.91
C ARG A 796 -23.68 -1.62 -12.99
N ASP A 797 -23.11 -0.49 -12.59
CA ASP A 797 -22.32 0.38 -13.46
C ASP A 797 -21.02 -0.27 -13.91
N TYR A 798 -20.33 -1.00 -13.03
CA TYR A 798 -19.12 -1.74 -13.40
C TYR A 798 -19.37 -2.69 -14.58
N LYS A 799 -20.52 -3.38 -14.63
CA LYS A 799 -20.87 -4.27 -15.75
C LYS A 799 -20.91 -3.56 -17.11
N THR A 800 -21.25 -2.27 -17.13
CA THR A 800 -21.31 -1.46 -18.35
C THR A 800 -19.96 -0.81 -18.67
N TYR A 801 -19.19 -0.41 -17.66
CA TYR A 801 -18.01 0.45 -17.81
C TYR A 801 -16.67 -0.21 -17.48
N MET A 802 -16.65 -1.51 -17.15
CA MET A 802 -15.43 -2.22 -16.72
C MET A 802 -14.25 -2.01 -17.68
N ASP A 803 -14.51 -1.94 -18.99
CA ASP A 803 -13.44 -1.83 -20.00
C ASP A 803 -12.85 -0.41 -20.08
N GLU A 804 -13.58 0.61 -19.60
CA GLU A 804 -13.06 1.97 -19.44
C GLU A 804 -12.29 2.16 -18.14
N TRP A 805 -12.69 1.45 -17.09
CA TRP A 805 -12.17 1.65 -15.73
C TRP A 805 -10.97 0.74 -15.45
N TRP A 806 -11.08 -0.54 -15.78
CA TRP A 806 -10.08 -1.55 -15.49
C TRP A 806 -8.86 -1.43 -16.42
N CYS A 807 -7.67 -1.56 -15.86
CA CYS A 807 -6.41 -1.39 -16.58
C CYS A 807 -6.05 -2.65 -17.38
N SER A 808 -6.75 -2.89 -18.48
CA SER A 808 -6.52 -4.01 -19.39
C SER A 808 -6.66 -3.60 -20.85
N GLU A 809 -6.05 -4.37 -21.76
CA GLU A 809 -6.16 -4.11 -23.20
C GLU A 809 -7.57 -4.41 -23.76
N TYR A 810 -8.17 -5.49 -23.24
CA TYR A 810 -9.52 -5.99 -23.53
C TYR A 810 -10.19 -6.43 -22.22
N ARG A 811 -11.48 -6.77 -22.27
CA ARG A 811 -12.29 -7.16 -21.11
C ARG A 811 -11.67 -8.31 -20.32
N ALA A 812 -11.28 -8.02 -19.08
CA ALA A 812 -10.64 -8.97 -18.17
C ALA A 812 -11.63 -9.75 -17.28
N GLU A 813 -12.88 -9.30 -17.17
CA GLU A 813 -13.89 -9.87 -16.25
C GLU A 813 -13.39 -9.99 -14.80
N ASN A 814 -12.68 -8.97 -14.33
CA ASN A 814 -12.04 -8.96 -13.02
C ASN A 814 -12.08 -7.54 -12.44
N ALA A 815 -12.23 -7.42 -11.12
CA ALA A 815 -12.20 -6.15 -10.39
C ALA A 815 -11.35 -6.29 -9.12
N ASP A 816 -10.79 -5.18 -8.64
CA ASP A 816 -9.99 -5.08 -7.43
C ASP A 816 -9.89 -3.62 -6.95
N GLU A 817 -9.07 -3.40 -5.93
CA GLU A 817 -8.94 -2.12 -5.23
C GLU A 817 -7.90 -1.17 -5.86
N TYR A 818 -7.14 -1.58 -6.87
CA TYR A 818 -5.95 -0.85 -7.33
C TYR A 818 -5.92 -0.62 -8.85
N ASN A 819 -6.35 -1.60 -9.66
CA ASN A 819 -6.19 -1.66 -11.11
C ASN A 819 -7.25 -0.87 -11.88
N ASN A 820 -7.62 0.32 -11.40
CA ASN A 820 -8.57 1.18 -12.10
C ASN A 820 -7.99 2.56 -12.38
N THR A 821 -8.23 3.06 -13.58
CA THR A 821 -7.92 4.45 -13.97
C THR A 821 -9.15 5.33 -13.71
N PRO A 822 -9.03 6.47 -13.02
CA PRO A 822 -10.15 7.40 -12.83
C PRO A 822 -10.39 8.22 -14.10
N VAL A 823 -10.75 7.55 -15.20
CA VAL A 823 -11.18 8.16 -16.46
C VAL A 823 -12.51 8.91 -16.26
N LYS A 824 -12.94 9.69 -17.27
CA LYS A 824 -14.11 10.58 -17.13
C LYS A 824 -15.38 9.87 -16.63
N SER A 825 -15.72 8.68 -17.14
CA SER A 825 -16.91 7.93 -16.69
C SER A 825 -16.80 7.51 -15.22
N TYR A 826 -15.63 7.04 -14.78
CA TYR A 826 -15.37 6.72 -13.38
C TYR A 826 -15.46 7.97 -12.49
N GLN A 827 -14.88 9.09 -12.92
CA GLN A 827 -14.98 10.37 -12.20
C GLN A 827 -16.45 10.80 -12.06
N ASP A 828 -17.23 10.74 -13.13
CA ASP A 828 -18.64 11.12 -13.10
C ASP A 828 -19.42 10.25 -12.10
N MET A 829 -19.23 8.93 -12.12
CA MET A 829 -19.83 7.98 -11.17
C MET A 829 -19.39 8.28 -9.72
N ALA A 830 -18.09 8.39 -9.49
CA ALA A 830 -17.54 8.58 -8.15
C ALA A 830 -18.03 9.91 -7.56
N LEU A 831 -17.85 11.04 -8.27
CA LEU A 831 -18.27 12.36 -7.78
C LEU A 831 -19.78 12.47 -7.54
N TRP A 832 -20.60 11.77 -8.33
CA TRP A 832 -22.05 11.72 -8.08
C TRP A 832 -22.38 11.12 -6.71
N ASN A 833 -21.80 9.95 -6.42
CA ASN A 833 -22.01 9.25 -5.15
C ASN A 833 -21.39 10.01 -3.96
N LEU A 834 -20.18 10.55 -4.14
CA LEU A 834 -19.48 11.32 -3.11
C LEU A 834 -20.21 12.61 -2.74
N ARG A 835 -20.75 13.34 -3.73
CA ARG A 835 -21.53 14.55 -3.47
C ARG A 835 -22.77 14.25 -2.63
N ARG A 836 -23.45 13.11 -2.89
CA ARG A 836 -24.56 12.65 -2.05
C ARG A 836 -24.07 12.38 -0.62
N LEU A 837 -22.97 11.65 -0.47
CA LEU A 837 -22.42 11.28 0.84
C LEU A 837 -22.11 12.50 1.74
N VAL A 838 -21.50 13.55 1.18
CA VAL A 838 -21.19 14.76 1.97
C VAL A 838 -22.43 15.60 2.28
N ARG A 839 -23.44 15.62 1.40
CA ARG A 839 -24.74 16.26 1.68
C ARG A 839 -25.47 15.56 2.83
N GLU A 840 -25.39 14.24 2.86
CA GLU A 840 -26.06 13.41 3.87
C GLU A 840 -25.42 13.53 5.26
N GLY A 841 -24.11 13.79 5.35
CA GLY A 841 -23.55 14.11 6.67
C GLY A 841 -22.05 14.16 6.85
N LEU A 842 -21.25 13.66 5.92
CA LEU A 842 -19.79 13.64 6.08
C LEU A 842 -19.17 15.00 5.74
N ASP A 843 -18.00 15.28 6.32
CA ASP A 843 -17.38 16.61 6.32
C ASP A 843 -16.30 16.79 5.26
N GLY A 844 -15.86 15.70 4.64
CA GLY A 844 -14.77 15.67 3.67
C GLY A 844 -14.62 14.30 3.02
N ILE A 845 -13.50 14.08 2.33
CA ILE A 845 -13.14 12.79 1.69
C ILE A 845 -11.69 12.42 2.01
N TYR A 846 -11.45 11.15 2.32
CA TYR A 846 -10.12 10.55 2.35
C TYR A 846 -10.03 9.63 1.14
N TYR A 847 -9.04 9.85 0.28
CA TYR A 847 -8.71 8.90 -0.76
C TYR A 847 -7.46 8.10 -0.43
N ASP A 848 -7.60 6.80 -0.48
CA ASP A 848 -6.49 5.86 -0.57
C ASP A 848 -5.98 5.70 -2.00
N ASN A 849 -4.73 5.27 -2.14
CA ASN A 849 -4.04 4.97 -3.40
C ASN A 849 -3.95 6.15 -4.38
N ILE A 850 -3.61 7.34 -3.86
CA ILE A 850 -3.27 8.51 -4.69
C ILE A 850 -1.84 8.38 -5.23
N ARG A 851 -1.70 7.59 -6.29
CA ARG A 851 -0.47 7.26 -7.02
C ARG A 851 -0.72 7.16 -8.51
N ASP A 852 0.32 7.17 -9.34
CA ASP A 852 0.21 6.82 -10.76
C ASP A 852 -0.13 5.34 -10.94
N TRP A 853 -0.77 5.00 -12.05
CA TRP A 853 -0.98 3.61 -12.45
C TRP A 853 -0.72 3.41 -13.94
N SER A 854 -0.06 2.29 -14.28
CA SER A 854 0.18 1.92 -15.67
C SER A 854 -1.06 1.28 -16.29
N ASN A 855 -1.54 1.83 -17.41
CA ASN A 855 -2.71 1.34 -18.12
C ASN A 855 -2.33 0.94 -19.56
N PRO A 856 -2.51 -0.35 -19.94
CA PRO A 856 -2.22 -0.84 -21.29
C PRO A 856 -3.33 -0.54 -22.32
N ASN A 857 -4.39 0.17 -21.94
CA ASN A 857 -5.55 0.40 -22.78
C ASN A 857 -5.33 1.57 -23.76
N PRO A 858 -5.33 1.34 -25.09
CA PRO A 858 -5.08 2.38 -26.08
C PRO A 858 -6.31 3.27 -26.37
N VAL A 859 -7.49 2.94 -25.84
CA VAL A 859 -8.71 3.75 -26.01
C VAL A 859 -8.79 4.86 -24.97
N THR A 860 -8.44 4.53 -23.73
CA THR A 860 -8.56 5.46 -22.60
C THR A 860 -7.38 6.43 -22.49
N GLY A 861 -6.24 6.10 -23.10
CA GLY A 861 -5.05 6.96 -23.12
C GLY A 861 -3.98 6.49 -24.12
N PRO A 862 -2.79 7.10 -24.10
CA PRO A 862 -1.77 6.95 -25.14
C PRO A 862 -0.90 5.69 -25.02
N ALA A 863 -1.47 4.55 -24.59
CA ALA A 863 -0.80 3.26 -24.74
C ALA A 863 -0.57 2.93 -26.22
N TYR A 864 0.45 2.13 -26.52
CA TYR A 864 0.74 1.72 -27.89
C TYR A 864 1.40 0.36 -27.94
N ARG A 865 1.19 -0.34 -29.04
CA ARG A 865 1.87 -1.60 -29.32
C ARG A 865 3.25 -1.32 -29.91
N ARG A 866 4.27 -1.97 -29.36
CA ARG A 866 5.67 -1.90 -29.82
C ARG A 866 5.86 -2.83 -31.02
N GLU A 867 6.96 -2.67 -31.74
CA GLU A 867 7.31 -3.50 -32.91
C GLU A 867 7.42 -5.00 -32.57
N ASP A 868 7.80 -5.33 -31.33
CA ASP A 868 7.87 -6.70 -30.82
C ASP A 868 6.50 -7.32 -30.45
N GLY A 869 5.40 -6.59 -30.69
CA GLY A 869 4.03 -7.01 -30.39
C GLY A 869 3.60 -6.76 -28.94
N THR A 870 4.51 -6.41 -28.03
CA THR A 870 4.18 -6.12 -26.63
C THR A 870 3.48 -4.76 -26.48
N MET A 871 2.58 -4.65 -25.50
CA MET A 871 1.89 -3.40 -25.19
C MET A 871 2.73 -2.54 -24.25
N GLN A 872 3.02 -1.30 -24.65
CA GLN A 872 3.60 -0.27 -23.79
C GLN A 872 2.46 0.51 -23.13
N PRO A 873 2.35 0.49 -21.79
CA PRO A 873 1.29 1.22 -21.10
C PRO A 873 1.56 2.73 -21.04
N TYR A 874 0.51 3.52 -20.81
CA TYR A 874 0.62 4.90 -20.36
C TYR A 874 0.41 4.99 -18.84
N PHE A 875 0.69 6.13 -18.22
CA PHE A 875 0.42 6.41 -16.80
C PHE A 875 -0.65 7.49 -16.67
N ASP A 876 -1.62 7.30 -15.80
CA ASP A 876 -2.87 8.08 -15.75
C ASP A 876 -2.82 9.40 -14.95
N LEU A 877 -1.67 10.07 -14.94
CA LEU A 877 -1.41 11.25 -14.13
C LEU A 877 -2.41 12.39 -14.37
N PHE A 878 -2.79 12.66 -15.62
CA PHE A 878 -3.70 13.75 -15.96
C PHE A 878 -5.15 13.41 -15.57
N ALA A 879 -5.58 12.16 -15.74
CA ALA A 879 -6.89 11.71 -15.29
C ALA A 879 -7.01 11.77 -13.76
N LEU A 880 -5.97 11.34 -13.05
CA LEU A 880 -5.91 11.42 -11.59
C LEU A 880 -5.90 12.86 -11.08
N ARG A 881 -5.13 13.77 -11.71
CA ARG A 881 -5.15 15.20 -11.40
C ARG A 881 -6.54 15.79 -11.56
N GLU A 882 -7.21 15.48 -12.68
CA GLU A 882 -8.56 16.00 -12.94
C GLU A 882 -9.57 15.48 -11.91
N PHE A 883 -9.47 14.22 -11.50
CA PHE A 883 -10.29 13.65 -10.43
C PHE A 883 -10.07 14.36 -9.09
N ALA A 884 -8.81 14.63 -8.72
CA ALA A 884 -8.45 15.40 -7.53
C ALA A 884 -9.01 16.83 -7.57
N ARG A 885 -8.81 17.54 -8.68
CA ARG A 885 -9.33 18.90 -8.91
C ARG A 885 -10.85 18.95 -8.80
N ARG A 886 -11.56 18.06 -9.50
CA ARG A 886 -13.04 17.99 -9.45
C ARG A 886 -13.54 17.69 -8.04
N THR A 887 -12.86 16.79 -7.30
CA THR A 887 -13.23 16.48 -5.90
C THR A 887 -13.08 17.70 -5.00
N ALA A 888 -11.95 18.42 -5.11
CA ALA A 888 -11.69 19.62 -4.33
C ALA A 888 -12.71 20.74 -4.63
N THR A 889 -13.02 20.97 -5.91
CA THR A 889 -14.06 21.91 -6.34
C THR A 889 -15.44 21.53 -5.81
N MET A 890 -15.82 20.25 -5.90
CA MET A 890 -17.10 19.76 -5.37
C MET A 890 -17.22 20.02 -3.87
N LEU A 891 -16.21 19.67 -3.08
CA LEU A 891 -16.20 19.90 -1.64
C LEU A 891 -16.30 21.39 -1.29
N TYR A 892 -15.61 22.25 -2.03
CA TYR A 892 -15.72 23.69 -1.85
C TYR A 892 -17.13 24.20 -2.13
N VAL A 893 -17.75 23.80 -3.25
CA VAL A 893 -19.13 24.18 -3.62
C VAL A 893 -20.14 23.69 -2.58
N GLU A 894 -19.94 22.49 -2.02
CA GLU A 894 -20.77 21.91 -0.96
C GLU A 894 -20.44 22.46 0.44
N LYS A 895 -19.52 23.42 0.56
CA LYS A 895 -19.08 24.05 1.82
C LYS A 895 -18.51 23.05 2.84
N LYS A 896 -17.81 22.03 2.33
CA LYS A 896 -17.10 20.99 3.07
C LYS A 896 -15.64 21.36 3.21
N THR A 897 -15.42 22.40 4.02
CA THR A 897 -14.13 23.10 4.12
C THR A 897 -13.69 23.28 5.57
N PHE A 898 -12.38 23.43 5.75
CA PHE A 898 -11.80 24.00 6.96
C PHE A 898 -12.12 25.50 7.07
N PRO A 899 -11.82 26.16 8.22
CA PRO A 899 -12.19 27.55 8.44
C PRO A 899 -11.59 28.57 7.46
N ASP A 900 -10.48 28.25 6.78
CA ASP A 900 -9.89 29.08 5.73
C ASP A 900 -10.45 28.82 4.33
N GLY A 901 -11.50 28.00 4.21
CA GLY A 901 -12.16 27.66 2.96
C GLY A 901 -11.50 26.54 2.17
N ARG A 902 -10.41 25.94 2.66
CA ARG A 902 -9.80 24.76 2.01
C ARG A 902 -10.73 23.54 2.08
N PRO A 903 -10.90 22.78 0.99
CA PRO A 903 -11.63 21.51 1.01
C PRO A 903 -11.08 20.54 2.06
N VAL A 904 -11.96 19.85 2.78
CA VAL A 904 -11.56 18.76 3.69
C VAL A 904 -11.25 17.52 2.84
N LEU A 905 -10.02 17.43 2.35
CA LEU A 905 -9.57 16.40 1.42
C LEU A 905 -8.20 15.84 1.84
N THR A 906 -8.17 14.55 2.15
CA THR A 906 -6.96 13.80 2.49
C THR A 906 -6.57 12.89 1.34
N PHE A 907 -5.31 12.96 0.92
CA PHE A 907 -4.71 12.04 -0.04
C PHE A 907 -3.70 11.14 0.66
N HIS A 908 -3.99 9.85 0.72
CA HIS A 908 -2.99 8.85 1.10
C HIS A 908 -2.13 8.53 -0.11
N MET A 909 -0.86 8.93 -0.04
CA MET A 909 0.07 8.82 -1.17
C MET A 909 1.21 7.84 -0.90
N THR A 910 1.43 7.39 0.34
CA THR A 910 2.46 6.40 0.76
C THR A 910 3.91 6.78 0.47
N ASN A 911 4.26 7.14 -0.78
CA ASN A 911 5.51 7.74 -1.22
C ASN A 911 5.38 8.40 -2.63
N THR A 912 4.18 8.77 -3.07
CA THR A 912 3.91 9.38 -4.39
C THR A 912 3.48 10.84 -4.26
N ASN A 913 4.40 11.71 -3.85
CA ASN A 913 4.18 13.15 -3.75
C ASN A 913 4.15 13.80 -5.15
N ILE A 914 3.12 13.46 -5.93
CA ILE A 914 2.88 13.95 -7.28
C ILE A 914 2.31 15.37 -7.17
N VAL A 915 3.17 16.37 -7.32
CA VAL A 915 2.86 17.79 -7.06
C VAL A 915 1.53 18.25 -7.68
N PRO A 916 1.20 17.97 -8.95
CA PRO A 916 -0.06 18.42 -9.55
C PRO A 916 -1.33 17.74 -9.06
N VAL A 917 -1.22 16.54 -8.49
CA VAL A 917 -2.37 15.88 -7.88
C VAL A 917 -2.55 16.44 -6.47
N LEU A 918 -1.45 16.52 -5.72
CA LEU A 918 -1.39 16.94 -4.33
C LEU A 918 -1.67 18.44 -4.15
N SER A 919 -1.53 19.26 -5.19
CA SER A 919 -1.88 20.69 -5.17
C SER A 919 -3.33 20.93 -4.74
N PHE A 920 -4.26 20.01 -5.06
CA PHE A 920 -5.67 20.10 -4.67
C PHE A 920 -5.99 19.43 -3.33
N GLY A 921 -5.07 18.65 -2.75
CA GLY A 921 -5.24 18.03 -1.43
C GLY A 921 -5.02 19.04 -0.32
N THR A 922 -5.64 18.85 0.84
CA THR A 922 -5.35 19.67 2.04
C THR A 922 -4.42 18.93 3.00
N ILE A 923 -4.57 17.61 3.06
CA ILE A 923 -3.76 16.71 3.88
C ILE A 923 -3.14 15.66 2.96
N ALA A 924 -1.87 15.31 3.22
CA ALA A 924 -1.21 14.18 2.56
C ALA A 924 -0.72 13.19 3.61
N LEU A 925 -1.07 11.92 3.43
CA LEU A 925 -0.65 10.84 4.32
C LEU A 925 0.52 10.04 3.72
N ASP A 926 1.58 9.84 4.52
CA ASP A 926 2.85 9.16 4.16
C ASP A 926 3.33 8.21 5.29
N LEU A 927 4.52 7.63 5.15
CA LEU A 927 5.27 6.76 6.07
C LEU A 927 4.72 5.34 6.28
N GLU A 928 3.73 4.93 5.49
CA GLU A 928 3.24 3.55 5.42
C GLU A 928 4.28 2.57 4.83
N ALA A 929 5.25 3.06 4.06
CA ALA A 929 6.14 2.21 3.26
C ALA A 929 7.00 1.23 4.08
N GLN A 930 7.26 1.54 5.36
CA GLN A 930 8.24 0.83 6.20
C GLN A 930 7.69 0.52 7.61
N TYR A 931 6.67 -0.34 7.69
CA TYR A 931 6.25 -0.89 8.99
C TYR A 931 7.31 -1.84 9.58
N GLY A 932 7.27 -2.00 10.89
CA GLY A 932 8.11 -2.96 11.59
C GLY A 932 8.67 -2.44 12.91
N SER A 933 9.84 -2.93 13.28
CA SER A 933 10.45 -2.73 14.61
C SER A 933 11.71 -1.85 14.62
N LYS A 934 12.30 -1.58 13.45
CA LYS A 934 13.49 -0.72 13.29
C LYS A 934 13.32 0.70 13.82
N ASP A 935 14.43 1.35 14.15
CA ASP A 935 14.45 2.79 14.41
C ASP A 935 13.97 3.56 13.16
N TYR A 936 13.29 4.69 13.31
CA TYR A 936 12.66 5.37 12.17
C TYR A 936 13.64 6.05 11.22
N GLN A 937 14.76 6.51 11.74
CA GLN A 937 15.85 7.10 10.96
C GLN A 937 16.49 6.05 10.03
N ASP A 938 16.41 4.76 10.39
CA ASP A 938 16.84 3.65 9.53
C ASP A 938 15.74 3.22 8.52
N ARG A 939 14.51 3.75 8.65
CA ARG A 939 13.38 3.48 7.74
C ARG A 939 13.25 4.54 6.66
N PHE A 940 13.45 5.82 7.02
CA PHE A 940 13.25 6.97 6.15
C PHE A 940 14.45 7.90 6.24
N SER A 941 15.08 8.17 5.10
CA SER A 941 16.18 9.14 5.03
C SER A 941 15.66 10.57 5.25
N GLU A 942 16.54 11.47 5.65
CA GLU A 942 16.19 12.89 5.76
C GLU A 942 15.81 13.49 4.40
N GLY A 943 16.39 12.97 3.30
CA GLY A 943 16.03 13.35 1.94
C GLY A 943 14.57 12.99 1.65
N TYR A 944 14.16 11.76 1.99
CA TYR A 944 12.78 11.29 1.86
C TYR A 944 11.79 12.19 2.62
N LEU A 945 12.07 12.47 3.89
CA LEU A 945 11.20 13.31 4.72
C LEU A 945 11.01 14.70 4.10
N ARG A 946 12.07 15.26 3.52
CA ARG A 946 12.07 16.60 2.92
C ARG A 946 11.48 16.64 1.51
N SER A 947 11.60 15.60 0.70
CA SER A 947 11.08 15.58 -0.68
C SER A 947 9.62 15.10 -0.77
N CYS A 948 9.18 14.28 0.19
CA CYS A 948 7.88 13.61 0.14
C CYS A 948 6.97 13.96 1.32
N THR A 949 7.48 13.91 2.55
CA THR A 949 6.61 13.84 3.73
C THR A 949 6.13 15.19 4.24
N ILE A 950 7.02 16.17 4.46
CA ILE A 950 6.69 17.39 5.22
C ILE A 950 5.68 18.33 4.52
N GLY A 951 5.37 18.11 3.24
CA GLY A 951 4.30 18.80 2.51
C GLY A 951 4.58 20.26 2.10
N THR A 952 5.80 20.74 2.26
CA THR A 952 6.19 22.14 1.97
C THR A 952 6.13 22.51 0.49
N GLN A 953 6.36 21.55 -0.41
CA GLN A 953 6.26 21.76 -1.87
C GLN A 953 4.83 21.99 -2.35
N THR A 954 3.87 21.30 -1.75
CA THR A 954 2.46 21.26 -2.18
C THR A 954 1.53 22.03 -1.25
N GLY A 955 2.05 22.51 -0.11
CA GLY A 955 1.27 23.24 0.90
C GLY A 955 0.25 22.39 1.64
N VAL A 956 0.39 21.07 1.60
CA VAL A 956 -0.45 20.10 2.33
C VAL A 956 0.00 19.99 3.78
N ILE A 957 -0.92 19.60 4.65
CA ILE A 957 -0.63 19.24 6.04
C ILE A 957 -0.14 17.79 6.03
N PRO A 958 1.05 17.49 6.59
CA PRO A 958 1.55 16.13 6.62
C PRO A 958 0.84 15.32 7.72
N GLU A 959 0.14 14.27 7.32
CA GLU A 959 -0.32 13.20 8.19
C GLU A 959 0.62 12.00 8.01
N ILE A 960 0.89 11.25 9.08
CA ILE A 960 1.75 10.07 8.99
C ILE A 960 1.03 8.83 9.51
N LEU A 961 1.12 7.74 8.76
CA LEU A 961 0.57 6.45 9.14
C LEU A 961 1.67 5.57 9.72
N ILE A 962 1.35 4.95 10.86
CA ILE A 962 2.32 4.16 11.58
C ILE A 962 1.80 2.84 12.11
N GLN A 963 2.63 1.82 11.96
CA GLN A 963 2.63 0.61 12.76
C GLN A 963 4.03 0.27 13.32
N ILE A 964 4.10 -0.01 14.63
CA ILE A 964 5.29 -0.50 15.32
C ILE A 964 5.07 -1.97 15.74
N THR A 965 6.02 -2.84 15.40
CA THR A 965 6.03 -4.26 15.81
C THR A 965 7.25 -4.57 16.68
N GLY A 966 7.36 -5.83 17.14
CA GLY A 966 8.41 -6.30 18.04
C GLY A 966 8.14 -6.03 19.53
N ASN A 967 9.00 -6.56 20.39
CA ASN A 967 8.83 -6.50 21.84
C ASN A 967 9.37 -5.21 22.50
N ASN A 968 10.23 -4.44 21.80
CA ASN A 968 10.81 -3.19 22.31
C ASN A 968 10.09 -1.95 21.75
N ARG A 969 8.75 -1.97 21.75
CA ARG A 969 7.91 -0.90 21.19
C ARG A 969 8.16 0.47 21.84
N ALA A 970 8.49 0.49 23.13
CA ALA A 970 8.78 1.72 23.87
C ALA A 970 9.99 2.46 23.28
N PHE A 971 11.12 1.77 23.06
CA PHE A 971 12.29 2.38 22.44
C PHE A 971 12.01 2.79 20.99
N THR A 972 11.36 1.94 20.20
CA THR A 972 11.00 2.28 18.82
C THR A 972 10.07 3.50 18.77
N THR A 973 9.16 3.66 19.74
CA THR A 973 8.32 4.87 19.91
C THR A 973 9.17 6.12 20.23
N ARG A 974 10.27 5.99 20.98
CA ARG A 974 11.19 7.11 21.20
C ARG A 974 11.93 7.52 19.92
N THR A 975 12.34 6.56 19.09
CA THR A 975 12.96 6.88 17.79
C THR A 975 11.97 7.58 16.85
N PHE A 976 10.69 7.17 16.88
CA PHE A 976 9.60 7.85 16.19
C PHE A 976 9.41 9.29 16.66
N LEU A 977 9.42 9.51 17.98
CA LEU A 977 9.35 10.84 18.56
C LEU A 977 10.52 11.72 18.11
N SER A 978 11.74 11.18 18.06
CA SER A 978 12.92 11.90 17.55
C SER A 978 12.70 12.42 16.11
N VAL A 979 12.12 11.62 15.22
CA VAL A 979 11.77 12.06 13.86
C VAL A 979 10.63 13.08 13.85
N THR A 980 9.53 12.80 14.55
CA THR A 980 8.34 13.67 14.53
C THR A 980 8.57 15.04 15.18
N LEU A 981 9.44 15.11 16.20
CA LEU A 981 9.85 16.36 16.82
C LEU A 981 10.80 17.15 15.92
N ALA A 982 11.78 16.48 15.29
CA ALA A 982 12.70 17.13 14.37
C ALA A 982 11.97 17.73 13.16
N TYR A 983 11.01 16.99 12.61
CA TYR A 983 10.33 17.35 11.37
C TYR A 983 8.92 17.93 11.53
N GLU A 984 8.49 18.20 12.76
CA GLU A 984 7.18 18.79 13.07
C GLU A 984 5.99 17.99 12.49
N LEU A 985 5.95 16.68 12.81
CA LEU A 985 4.96 15.72 12.32
C LEU A 985 4.07 15.18 13.46
N PRO A 986 3.24 16.02 14.13
CA PRO A 986 2.38 15.59 15.24
C PRO A 986 1.09 14.88 14.80
N PHE A 987 0.72 14.98 13.52
CA PHE A 987 -0.55 14.50 13.02
C PHE A 987 -0.41 13.03 12.57
N VAL A 988 -0.79 12.11 13.45
CA VAL A 988 -0.46 10.67 13.33
C VAL A 988 -1.71 9.80 13.28
N LEU A 989 -1.88 9.05 12.21
CA LEU A 989 -2.82 7.93 12.12
C LEU A 989 -2.15 6.65 12.65
N ASN A 990 -2.54 6.22 13.85
CA ASN A 990 -1.98 5.03 14.50
C ASN A 990 -2.67 3.74 14.02
N ALA A 991 -1.97 2.93 13.23
CA ALA A 991 -2.37 1.58 12.83
C ALA A 991 -1.94 0.48 13.82
N GLY A 992 -1.19 0.82 14.87
CA GLY A 992 -0.91 -0.06 16.01
C GLY A 992 0.51 0.07 16.57
N GLY A 993 0.68 -0.31 17.84
CA GLY A 993 1.99 -0.50 18.47
C GLY A 993 2.72 0.77 18.95
N VAL A 994 2.17 1.96 18.74
CA VAL A 994 2.70 3.20 19.34
C VAL A 994 2.39 3.22 20.83
N GLU A 995 3.41 3.45 21.66
CA GLU A 995 3.28 3.47 23.12
C GLU A 995 2.87 4.84 23.68
N ASN A 996 2.47 4.86 24.96
CA ASN A 996 1.96 6.05 25.66
C ASN A 996 2.90 7.26 25.65
N ASP A 997 4.19 7.07 25.45
CA ASP A 997 5.18 8.16 25.46
C ASP A 997 4.93 9.19 24.36
N TRP A 998 4.41 8.76 23.21
CA TRP A 998 4.02 9.69 22.15
C TRP A 998 2.95 10.68 22.62
N PHE A 999 1.90 10.17 23.27
CA PHE A 999 0.80 10.98 23.78
C PHE A 999 1.26 11.94 24.89
N LYS A 1000 2.16 11.49 25.77
CA LYS A 1000 2.71 12.32 26.85
C LYS A 1000 3.52 13.49 26.29
N VAL A 1001 4.44 13.23 25.35
CA VAL A 1001 5.34 14.23 24.81
C VAL A 1001 4.58 15.29 24.01
N TRP A 1002 3.76 14.87 23.05
CA TRP A 1002 2.96 15.81 22.27
C TRP A 1002 1.92 16.51 23.14
N GLY A 1003 1.26 15.82 24.07
CA GLY A 1003 0.34 16.42 25.02
C GLY A 1003 0.97 17.59 25.81
N LYS A 1004 2.23 17.43 26.26
CA LYS A 1004 2.98 18.52 26.91
C LYS A 1004 3.27 19.69 25.98
N LEU A 1005 3.67 19.45 24.73
CA LEU A 1005 3.91 20.52 23.74
C LEU A 1005 2.62 21.29 23.41
N TYR A 1006 1.49 20.60 23.27
CA TYR A 1006 0.19 21.24 23.09
C TYR A 1006 -0.19 22.08 24.32
N ALA A 1007 0.03 21.57 25.55
CA ALA A 1007 -0.16 22.34 26.78
C ALA A 1007 0.79 23.54 26.90
N PHE A 1008 1.99 23.47 26.35
CA PHE A 1008 2.93 24.60 26.25
C PHE A 1008 2.45 25.68 25.26
N GLY A 1009 1.53 25.34 24.34
CA GLY A 1009 0.95 26.28 23.38
C GLY A 1009 1.39 26.07 21.94
N TYR A 1010 1.96 24.90 21.59
CA TYR A 1010 2.42 24.56 20.23
C TYR A 1010 1.40 24.87 19.13
N SER A 1011 0.10 24.66 19.40
CA SER A 1011 -0.99 24.88 18.46
C SER A 1011 -1.54 26.32 18.43
N THR A 1012 -0.85 27.26 19.11
CA THR A 1012 -1.29 28.65 19.28
C THR A 1012 -0.31 29.64 18.62
N PRO A 1013 -0.79 30.84 18.21
CA PRO A 1013 0.09 31.87 17.65
C PRO A 1013 1.14 32.43 18.62
N GLN A 1014 1.03 32.14 19.93
CA GLN A 1014 1.97 32.64 20.94
C GLN A 1014 3.31 31.90 20.95
N VAL A 1015 3.36 30.73 20.30
CA VAL A 1015 4.55 29.89 20.20
C VAL A 1015 5.06 29.93 18.77
N GLU A 1016 6.25 30.51 18.60
CA GLU A 1016 7.01 30.43 17.36
C GLU A 1016 7.70 29.06 17.28
N VAL A 1017 7.50 28.34 16.19
CA VAL A 1017 8.14 27.04 15.95
C VAL A 1017 9.15 27.18 14.81
N ARG A 1018 10.41 26.79 15.07
CA ARG A 1018 11.46 26.71 14.05
C ARG A 1018 11.93 25.25 13.91
N PRO A 1019 11.46 24.53 12.88
CA PRO A 1019 11.83 23.13 12.60
C PRO A 1019 13.33 22.95 12.29
N CYS A 1020 13.77 21.69 12.19
CA CYS A 1020 15.18 21.36 12.05
C CYS A 1020 15.85 21.94 10.80
N TRP A 1021 15.12 22.10 9.70
CA TRP A 1021 15.63 22.62 8.42
C TRP A 1021 15.57 24.15 8.28
N VAL A 1022 15.07 24.86 9.29
CA VAL A 1022 15.04 26.33 9.36
C VAL A 1022 16.17 26.82 10.26
N GLU A 1023 16.79 27.95 9.89
CA GLU A 1023 17.82 28.62 10.69
C GLU A 1023 17.26 29.02 12.07
N LYS A 1024 18.09 28.87 13.11
CA LYS A 1024 17.67 29.03 14.51
C LYS A 1024 18.80 29.56 15.37
N ASP A 1025 18.45 30.20 16.48
CA ASP A 1025 19.40 30.87 17.39
C ASP A 1025 20.11 29.89 18.36
N VAL A 1026 19.83 28.58 18.24
CA VAL A 1026 20.41 27.50 19.05
C VAL A 1026 21.31 26.64 18.18
N LYS A 1027 22.49 26.27 18.69
CA LYS A 1027 23.50 25.47 18.00
C LYS A 1027 23.81 24.18 18.74
N THR A 1028 24.41 23.23 18.04
CA THR A 1028 24.87 21.94 18.58
C THR A 1028 26.29 21.65 18.11
N SER A 1029 27.11 21.02 18.96
CA SER A 1029 28.43 20.50 18.56
C SER A 1029 28.35 19.18 17.79
N CYS A 1030 27.18 18.53 17.75
CA CYS A 1030 26.95 17.26 17.06
C CYS A 1030 26.25 17.49 15.73
N ALA A 1031 26.91 17.17 14.62
CA ALA A 1031 26.37 17.30 13.27
C ALA A 1031 25.13 16.42 13.01
N ASP A 1032 25.00 15.31 13.73
CA ASP A 1032 23.87 14.37 13.59
C ASP A 1032 22.67 14.74 14.49
N TRP A 1033 22.74 15.85 15.23
CA TRP A 1033 21.60 16.31 16.04
C TRP A 1033 20.77 17.31 15.25
N ARG A 1034 19.46 17.06 15.19
CA ARG A 1034 18.46 17.97 14.62
C ARG A 1034 17.78 18.71 15.75
N LEU A 1035 17.73 20.04 15.63
CA LEU A 1035 17.18 20.92 16.65
C LEU A 1035 15.89 21.56 16.17
N THR A 1036 14.80 21.39 16.92
CA THR A 1036 13.53 22.12 16.74
C THR A 1036 13.27 22.97 17.97
N THR A 1037 12.93 24.25 17.78
CA THR A 1037 12.64 25.17 18.90
C THR A 1037 11.18 25.59 18.90
N TYR A 1038 10.58 25.63 20.10
CA TYR A 1038 9.23 26.12 20.38
C TYR A 1038 9.34 27.27 21.38
N ARG A 1039 9.31 28.52 20.90
CA ARG A 1039 9.56 29.71 21.72
C ARG A 1039 8.27 30.47 21.99
N LYS A 1040 7.92 30.67 23.26
CA LYS A 1040 6.84 31.57 23.66
C LYS A 1040 7.31 33.01 23.56
N ALA A 1041 6.65 33.81 22.73
CA ALA A 1041 6.99 35.22 22.56
C ALA A 1041 6.78 36.04 23.85
N SER A 1042 5.79 35.69 24.67
CA SER A 1042 5.41 36.45 25.87
C SER A 1042 6.34 36.26 27.07
N SER A 1043 6.86 35.05 27.27
CA SER A 1043 7.70 34.70 28.42
C SER A 1043 9.19 34.53 28.08
N GLY A 1044 9.52 34.34 26.79
CA GLY A 1044 10.86 33.95 26.37
C GLY A 1044 11.20 32.48 26.61
N GLU A 1045 10.31 31.71 27.27
CA GLU A 1045 10.48 30.28 27.48
C GLU A 1045 10.60 29.56 26.13
N THR A 1046 11.60 28.69 26.01
CA THR A 1046 11.88 27.96 24.78
C THR A 1046 12.01 26.48 25.09
N VAL A 1047 11.17 25.64 24.46
CA VAL A 1047 11.42 24.20 24.42
C VAL A 1047 12.32 23.89 23.23
N ILE A 1048 13.40 23.13 23.45
CA ILE A 1048 14.36 22.70 22.43
C ILE A 1048 14.29 21.17 22.34
N ALA A 1049 13.84 20.65 21.20
CA ALA A 1049 13.95 19.24 20.88
C ALA A 1049 15.30 18.94 20.24
N VAL A 1050 16.10 18.10 20.90
CA VAL A 1050 17.42 17.64 20.46
C VAL A 1050 17.27 16.19 20.00
N CYS A 1051 17.20 15.98 18.69
CA CYS A 1051 16.84 14.70 18.09
C CYS A 1051 18.06 14.09 17.40
N SER A 1052 18.47 12.88 17.78
CA SER A 1052 19.63 12.20 17.18
C SER A 1052 19.25 11.49 15.88
N PHE A 1053 20.04 11.69 14.83
CA PHE A 1053 19.98 10.96 13.54
C PHE A 1053 21.23 10.11 13.29
N GLY A 1054 22.10 10.00 14.30
CA GLY A 1054 23.34 9.26 14.23
C GLY A 1054 23.48 8.25 15.36
N LYS A 1055 24.72 7.81 15.59
CA LYS A 1055 25.07 6.89 16.69
C LYS A 1055 24.91 7.60 18.04
N THR A 1056 25.01 6.82 19.12
CA THR A 1056 25.12 7.39 20.48
C THR A 1056 26.28 8.39 20.53
N ALA A 1057 25.99 9.61 20.97
CA ALA A 1057 26.97 10.69 20.99
C ALA A 1057 26.81 11.56 22.23
N ARG A 1058 27.93 12.15 22.66
CA ARG A 1058 27.98 13.21 23.68
C ARG A 1058 28.31 14.53 22.99
N GLY A 1059 27.57 15.58 23.32
CA GLY A 1059 27.74 16.89 22.72
C GLY A 1059 27.11 18.00 23.55
N THR A 1060 27.28 19.22 23.06
CA THR A 1060 26.79 20.43 23.73
C THR A 1060 25.71 21.09 22.88
N VAL A 1061 24.63 21.51 23.53
CA VAL A 1061 23.64 22.42 22.96
C VAL A 1061 23.91 23.82 23.50
N ASP A 1062 24.09 24.77 22.60
CA ASP A 1062 24.36 26.17 22.88
C ASP A 1062 23.11 26.99 22.54
N PHE A 1063 22.46 27.49 23.59
CA PHE A 1063 21.26 28.32 23.51
C PHE A 1063 21.55 29.77 23.96
N SER A 1064 22.82 30.20 23.99
CA SER A 1064 23.17 31.59 24.31
C SER A 1064 22.62 32.59 23.28
N GLY A 1065 22.25 32.15 22.07
CA GLY A 1065 21.62 33.00 21.07
C GLY A 1065 20.17 33.38 21.40
N LEU A 1066 19.55 32.78 22.43
CA LEU A 1066 18.17 33.11 22.80
C LEU A 1066 18.03 34.46 23.54
N GLY A 1067 19.10 34.97 24.15
CA GLY A 1067 19.09 36.17 24.98
C GLY A 1067 20.39 36.42 25.76
N GLN A 1068 20.41 37.40 26.68
CA GLN A 1068 21.63 37.83 27.40
C GLN A 1068 21.73 37.36 28.86
N GLY A 1069 20.68 36.74 29.41
CA GLY A 1069 20.59 36.43 30.84
C GLY A 1069 21.19 35.07 31.25
N PRO A 1070 21.37 34.82 32.57
CA PRO A 1070 21.59 33.48 33.06
C PRO A 1070 20.37 32.61 32.73
N PHE A 1071 20.61 31.45 32.13
CA PHE A 1071 19.54 30.55 31.71
C PHE A 1071 19.32 29.45 32.74
N ARG A 1072 18.06 29.12 32.98
CA ARG A 1072 17.65 27.88 33.64
C ARG A 1072 17.29 26.85 32.59
N CYS A 1073 17.82 25.63 32.70
CA CYS A 1073 17.53 24.52 31.80
C CYS A 1073 16.92 23.37 32.60
N THR A 1074 15.77 22.86 32.18
CA THR A 1074 15.17 21.65 32.75
C THR A 1074 14.86 20.64 31.65
N ASP A 1075 14.85 19.36 32.01
CA ASP A 1075 14.32 18.31 31.15
C ASP A 1075 12.79 18.48 31.07
N PHE A 1076 12.26 18.72 29.89
CA PHE A 1076 10.83 18.96 29.69
C PHE A 1076 9.98 17.67 29.82
N GLU A 1077 10.58 16.49 29.62
CA GLU A 1077 9.93 15.20 29.83
C GLU A 1077 9.73 14.90 31.33
N THR A 1078 10.71 15.24 32.18
CA THR A 1078 10.72 14.84 33.60
C THR A 1078 10.52 16.00 34.59
N GLY A 1079 10.80 17.23 34.17
CA GLY A 1079 10.81 18.43 35.02
C GLY A 1079 12.10 18.60 35.85
N THR A 1080 13.07 17.70 35.71
CA THR A 1080 14.33 17.76 36.46
C THR A 1080 15.26 18.83 35.92
N GLU A 1081 15.92 19.59 36.80
CA GLU A 1081 16.88 20.61 36.40
C GLU A 1081 18.16 19.99 35.83
N ILE A 1082 18.63 20.51 34.70
CA ILE A 1082 19.85 20.05 34.04
C ILE A 1082 20.92 21.14 34.22
N PRO A 1083 22.08 20.82 34.82
CA PRO A 1083 23.17 21.77 34.98
C PRO A 1083 23.56 22.39 33.63
N SER A 1084 23.54 23.72 33.55
CA SER A 1084 23.98 24.48 32.38
C SER A 1084 24.89 25.63 32.81
N SER A 1085 25.81 26.03 31.94
CA SER A 1085 26.78 27.10 32.22
C SER A 1085 26.98 27.93 30.96
N GLY A 1086 26.88 29.27 31.09
CA GLY A 1086 27.08 30.20 29.96
C GLY A 1086 26.15 29.94 28.77
N GLY A 1087 24.90 29.53 29.01
CA GLY A 1087 23.95 29.21 27.93
C GLY A 1087 24.19 27.86 27.25
N LYS A 1088 24.99 26.98 27.85
CA LYS A 1088 25.36 25.68 27.28
C LYS A 1088 25.02 24.52 28.20
N VAL A 1089 24.57 23.42 27.61
CA VAL A 1089 24.31 22.15 28.32
C VAL A 1089 24.98 20.98 27.60
N SER A 1090 25.58 20.08 28.37
CA SER A 1090 26.15 18.84 27.83
C SER A 1090 25.15 17.70 27.95
N LEU A 1091 24.92 16.98 26.86
CA LEU A 1091 23.99 15.86 26.78
C LEU A 1091 24.68 14.62 26.22
N GLU A 1092 24.21 13.46 26.65
CA GLU A 1092 24.48 12.18 25.99
C GLU A 1092 23.14 11.61 25.51
N ILE A 1093 23.02 11.42 24.20
CA ILE A 1093 21.81 10.95 23.55
C ILE A 1093 22.13 9.62 22.86
N LYS A 1094 21.35 8.59 23.18
CA LYS A 1094 21.47 7.25 22.56
C LYS A 1094 21.19 7.37 21.06
N LYS A 1095 21.70 6.40 20.27
CA LYS A 1095 21.36 6.26 18.85
C LYS A 1095 19.85 6.49 18.66
N HIS A 1096 19.51 7.43 17.78
CA HIS A 1096 18.14 7.74 17.35
C HIS A 1096 17.14 8.22 18.42
N ASP A 1097 17.55 8.37 19.68
CA ASP A 1097 16.74 8.92 20.77
C ASP A 1097 16.68 10.45 20.70
N PHE A 1098 15.95 11.08 21.63
CA PHE A 1098 15.85 12.53 21.75
C PHE A 1098 15.96 13.01 23.21
N ARG A 1099 16.15 14.32 23.38
CA ARG A 1099 15.96 15.06 24.64
C ARG A 1099 15.12 16.30 24.39
N LEU A 1100 14.27 16.66 25.35
CA LEU A 1100 13.53 17.91 25.34
C LEU A 1100 14.03 18.80 26.48
N LEU A 1101 14.52 19.99 26.14
CA LEU A 1101 15.00 20.97 27.11
C LEU A 1101 13.99 22.11 27.21
N LEU A 1102 13.59 22.51 28.40
CA LEU A 1102 12.91 23.78 28.63
C LEU A 1102 13.93 24.79 29.14
N VAL A 1103 14.12 25.86 28.39
CA VAL A 1103 15.04 26.95 28.70
C VAL A 1103 14.24 28.20 29.03
N SER A 1104 14.56 28.84 30.15
CA SER A 1104 14.01 30.14 30.53
C SER A 1104 15.12 31.06 31.05
N GLU A 1105 14.99 32.37 30.81
CA GLU A 1105 15.87 33.35 31.44
C GLU A 1105 15.53 33.42 32.95
N GLN A 1106 16.56 33.33 33.80
CA GLN A 1106 16.43 33.62 35.22
C GLN A 1106 16.26 35.15 35.35
N ARG A 1107 15.08 35.57 35.79
CA ARG A 1107 14.79 36.97 36.13
C ARG A 1107 15.37 37.33 37.49
#